data_AF-A0A2J6HHR1-F1
#
_entry.id   AF-A0A2J6HHR1-F1
#
_cell.length_a   1.000
_cell.length_b   1.000
_cell.length_c   1.000
_cell.angle_alpha   90.00
_cell.angle_beta   90.00
_cell.angle_gamma   90.00
#
_symmetry.space_group_name_H-M   'P 1'
#
loop_
_entity.id
_entity.type
_entity.pdbx_description
1 polymer ?
#
loop_
_entity_poly.entity_id
_entity_poly.type
_entity_poly.pdbx_seq_one_letter_code
_entity_poly.pdbx_strand_id
1 'polypeptide(L)'
;MRNKVFHFLIFIITGVILITGCDDSWRRDRSSRKWNSQDPYSIPIEVRSKEYQKGNLIPNASFEDGSMSTSDTSGSEFTLKNWEIIGDGVSWTEISDSASITEGKYCLKISRAKSPESDTLGSGVLSDFIEVIPGNYDFHLSIKLSDIKSPDSRMGTKLFKSVNIRVQYYDEHKKPLSSMNRYPYTDTEIDNGFKGYGFSNFWYIDSMPWSTYRARSYNYPYSDGDIPDDCRFIKIFVGLQGNGTMWVDNLSYHYSKWNFSPKEKTDSLRELTYTPYDLLLPSPKEMEEKQIIKINEYTNPVIVSEINNNGIVSGIDLLKEQLGACGLTNNIPVIAASQYEKADSLYNLVIKISTIESDSVKAPQQGYTLKTQDAGHSDVISISGFDHEGTFYGIGTLIQLIDTAQNIIWGANIYDYPDFLGRSYLLSSWGDSSELQNDYDNLQKMSMLRFNKAYVGYGQTKNRKDWYNPSEIYIQGVRSIGKWYEKNGGGSLAIMINPYYHFEYEMYVPDMSDTLKYIWQHDEKGMQTLKAVFNIGMQSGATTIMLMGDDFVPHEKDYRKLYSLWTDEDKERHRTLAGAQIYMINYIYNWLKNEYPGTRMEFCPPWYLNEFIDKSRGSAEAYFDELMANIPQDVAIIWTGNTVRSLQIDEVDLYRYMKYSKRLPMLWDNTLYARGLEGIYGGYPSMYPEKAILCNLFEPFDIEVPHDFHLMNDGRHMYVNGSAGSELYKIKYATLAEFLWNTNSYNPELALWKVLVKWYGEENAALLIDINNSYFKILRYILMSEIKEEDPGKHDRSAEKEIEEFNTLMLELKKDNRCTKLAEEIENMELKLEERLSALQNEEDESDQDGNRQI
;
A
#
# COMPACT_ATOMS: atom_id res chain seq x y z
N MET A 1 5.34 -53.39 -43.66
CA MET A 1 4.27 -52.84 -42.79
C MET A 1 4.79 -51.95 -41.67
N ARG A 2 5.95 -52.23 -41.04
CA ARG A 2 6.51 -51.43 -39.94
C ARG A 2 6.80 -49.94 -40.27
N ASN A 3 7.25 -49.61 -41.48
CA ASN A 3 7.54 -48.21 -41.84
C ASN A 3 6.30 -47.34 -42.15
N LYS A 4 5.16 -47.94 -42.50
CA LYS A 4 3.92 -47.19 -42.75
C LYS A 4 3.18 -46.83 -41.46
N VAL A 5 3.31 -47.66 -40.43
CA VAL A 5 2.73 -47.39 -39.10
C VAL A 5 3.49 -46.27 -38.37
N PHE A 6 4.82 -46.20 -38.54
CA PHE A 6 5.63 -45.16 -37.90
C PHE A 6 5.37 -43.75 -38.48
N HIS A 7 5.19 -43.65 -39.81
CA HIS A 7 4.84 -42.36 -40.44
C HIS A 7 3.39 -41.93 -40.11
N PHE A 8 2.46 -42.88 -39.94
CA PHE A 8 1.09 -42.57 -39.55
C PHE A 8 0.98 -42.11 -38.08
N LEU A 9 1.77 -42.70 -37.17
CA LEU A 9 1.85 -42.27 -35.77
C LEU A 9 2.53 -40.91 -35.61
N ILE A 10 3.58 -40.61 -36.39
CA ILE A 10 4.16 -39.27 -36.40
C ILE A 10 3.17 -38.25 -36.96
N PHE A 11 2.40 -38.58 -38.00
CA PHE A 11 1.39 -37.66 -38.54
C PHE A 11 0.23 -37.40 -37.55
N ILE A 12 -0.17 -38.39 -36.75
CA ILE A 12 -1.18 -38.23 -35.70
C ILE A 12 -0.62 -37.46 -34.49
N ILE A 13 0.64 -37.69 -34.09
CA ILE A 13 1.24 -36.95 -32.97
C ILE A 13 1.53 -35.49 -33.37
N THR A 14 1.93 -35.24 -34.63
CA THR A 14 2.07 -33.86 -35.13
C THR A 14 0.71 -33.20 -35.39
N GLY A 15 -0.32 -33.98 -35.72
CA GLY A 15 -1.70 -33.50 -35.91
C GLY A 15 -2.46 -33.22 -34.61
N VAL A 16 -2.16 -33.94 -33.52
CA VAL A 16 -2.77 -33.71 -32.20
C VAL A 16 -2.06 -32.58 -31.43
N ILE A 17 -0.74 -32.42 -31.61
CA ILE A 17 0.00 -31.28 -31.03
C ILE A 17 -0.32 -29.94 -31.76
N LEU A 18 -0.90 -29.99 -32.96
CA LEU A 18 -1.37 -28.81 -33.69
C LEU A 18 -2.86 -28.47 -33.45
N ILE A 19 -3.61 -29.25 -32.66
CA ILE A 19 -5.06 -29.06 -32.46
C ILE A 19 -5.46 -28.80 -30.99
N THR A 20 -4.58 -28.95 -30.00
CA THR A 20 -4.86 -28.57 -28.59
C THR A 20 -4.08 -27.35 -28.09
N GLY A 21 -3.75 -26.42 -29.00
CA GLY A 21 -3.05 -25.17 -28.67
C GLY A 21 -3.53 -23.97 -29.48
N CYS A 22 -4.79 -23.98 -29.94
CA CYS A 22 -5.40 -22.79 -30.51
C CYS A 22 -6.06 -21.99 -29.40
N ASP A 23 -5.25 -21.15 -28.75
CA ASP A 23 -5.79 -20.03 -28.01
C ASP A 23 -6.47 -19.07 -29.01
N ASP A 24 -7.80 -18.96 -28.97
CA ASP A 24 -8.58 -18.04 -29.80
C ASP A 24 -8.24 -16.56 -29.54
N SER A 25 -7.36 -16.25 -28.58
CA SER A 25 -6.73 -14.93 -28.45
C SER A 25 -5.73 -14.65 -29.58
N TRP A 26 -5.09 -15.68 -30.17
CA TRP A 26 -4.06 -15.53 -31.21
C TRP A 26 -4.60 -15.47 -32.64
N ARG A 27 -5.83 -15.95 -32.89
CA ARG A 27 -6.47 -15.98 -34.23
C ARG A 27 -7.49 -14.88 -34.51
N ARG A 28 -7.74 -13.96 -33.56
CA ARG A 28 -8.53 -12.75 -33.83
C ARG A 28 -7.67 -11.74 -34.61
N ASP A 29 -7.73 -11.86 -35.93
CA ASP A 29 -7.39 -10.87 -36.96
C ASP A 29 -6.49 -9.69 -36.51
N ARG A 30 -5.17 -9.90 -36.55
CA ARG A 30 -4.14 -8.91 -36.16
C ARG A 30 -4.13 -7.60 -36.97
N SER A 31 -4.96 -7.48 -38.00
CA SER A 31 -4.91 -6.35 -38.95
C SER A 31 -5.98 -5.28 -38.74
N SER A 32 -6.99 -5.51 -37.88
CA SER A 32 -8.19 -4.67 -37.82
C SER A 32 -8.58 -4.08 -36.46
N ARG A 33 -7.93 -4.47 -35.33
CA ARG A 33 -8.19 -3.83 -34.03
C ARG A 33 -7.28 -2.65 -33.74
N LYS A 34 -7.91 -1.52 -33.45
CA LYS A 34 -7.30 -0.29 -32.95
C LYS A 34 -6.81 -0.51 -31.52
N TRP A 35 -5.58 -0.08 -31.21
CA TRP A 35 -5.04 -0.10 -29.84
C TRP A 35 -5.88 0.79 -28.93
N ASN A 36 -6.11 0.32 -27.69
CA ASN A 36 -6.98 0.96 -26.71
C ASN A 36 -6.28 1.04 -25.34
N SER A 37 -6.20 2.25 -24.77
CA SER A 37 -5.54 2.49 -23.46
C SER A 37 -6.30 1.87 -22.28
N GLN A 38 -7.60 1.61 -22.43
CA GLN A 38 -8.43 0.94 -21.42
C GLN A 38 -8.35 -0.59 -21.52
N ASP A 39 -7.90 -1.15 -22.65
CA ASP A 39 -7.69 -2.60 -22.82
C ASP A 39 -6.22 -2.90 -23.12
N PRO A 40 -5.38 -3.13 -22.08
CA PRO A 40 -3.96 -3.41 -22.26
C PRO A 40 -3.68 -4.61 -23.20
N TYR A 41 -4.58 -5.59 -23.26
CA TYR A 41 -4.45 -6.77 -24.14
C TYR A 41 -4.75 -6.46 -25.62
N SER A 42 -5.28 -5.27 -25.93
CA SER A 42 -5.38 -4.80 -27.32
C SER A 42 -4.00 -4.49 -27.94
N ILE A 43 -2.97 -4.32 -27.10
CA ILE A 43 -1.61 -4.00 -27.51
C ILE A 43 -0.71 -5.23 -27.26
N PRO A 44 0.00 -5.74 -28.29
CA PRO A 44 0.90 -6.87 -28.13
C PRO A 44 1.94 -6.64 -27.02
N ILE A 45 2.22 -7.69 -26.23
CA ILE A 45 3.15 -7.58 -25.11
C ILE A 45 4.53 -7.11 -25.55
N GLU A 46 5.01 -7.54 -26.72
CA GLU A 46 6.33 -7.14 -27.23
C GLU A 46 6.40 -5.63 -27.51
N VAL A 47 5.28 -5.03 -27.93
CA VAL A 47 5.17 -3.58 -28.15
C VAL A 47 5.16 -2.85 -26.81
N ARG A 48 4.33 -3.30 -25.86
CA ARG A 48 4.27 -2.72 -24.51
C ARG A 48 5.63 -2.81 -23.79
N SER A 49 6.28 -3.97 -23.82
CA SER A 49 7.59 -4.18 -23.21
C SER A 49 8.67 -3.31 -23.85
N LYS A 50 8.66 -3.16 -25.18
CA LYS A 50 9.60 -2.25 -25.87
C LYS A 50 9.38 -0.80 -25.46
N GLU A 51 8.13 -0.36 -25.30
CA GLU A 51 7.83 0.99 -24.84
C GLU A 51 8.30 1.21 -23.41
N TYR A 52 7.97 0.27 -22.50
CA TYR A 52 8.41 0.30 -21.10
C TYR A 52 9.93 0.41 -20.96
N GLN A 53 10.68 -0.33 -21.77
CA GLN A 53 12.15 -0.31 -21.77
C GLN A 53 12.78 1.01 -22.25
N LYS A 54 12.02 1.90 -22.91
CA LYS A 54 12.55 3.23 -23.29
C LYS A 54 12.84 4.11 -22.07
N GLY A 55 12.23 3.85 -20.92
CA GLY A 55 12.39 4.66 -19.72
C GLY A 55 11.78 6.06 -19.88
N ASN A 56 12.49 7.08 -19.39
CA ASN A 56 12.04 8.47 -19.49
C ASN A 56 12.04 8.95 -20.95
N LEU A 57 10.87 9.34 -21.46
CA LEU A 57 10.67 9.80 -22.83
C LEU A 57 10.98 11.29 -23.02
N ILE A 58 11.16 12.06 -21.94
CA ILE A 58 11.37 13.50 -22.00
C ILE A 58 12.82 13.81 -22.37
N PRO A 59 13.07 14.48 -23.52
CA PRO A 59 14.42 14.91 -23.84
C PRO A 59 14.81 16.14 -23.01
N ASN A 60 16.07 16.21 -22.58
CA ASN A 60 16.58 17.32 -21.75
C ASN A 60 15.71 17.56 -20.50
N ALA A 61 15.40 16.47 -19.78
CA ALA A 61 14.50 16.42 -18.63
C ALA A 61 14.93 17.27 -17.43
N SER A 62 16.24 17.48 -17.25
CA SER A 62 16.82 18.30 -16.18
C SER A 62 17.32 19.67 -16.68
N PHE A 63 16.93 20.05 -17.90
CA PHE A 63 17.26 21.37 -18.48
C PHE A 63 18.75 21.72 -18.56
N GLU A 64 19.65 20.73 -18.59
CA GLU A 64 21.10 20.96 -18.66
C GLU A 64 21.59 21.36 -20.07
N ASP A 65 20.86 20.99 -21.12
CA ASP A 65 21.23 21.32 -22.51
C ASP A 65 20.61 22.67 -22.92
N GLY A 66 21.35 23.76 -22.72
CA GLY A 66 20.97 25.11 -23.12
C GLY A 66 22.15 25.98 -23.59
N SER A 67 21.85 27.18 -24.07
CA SER A 67 22.88 28.18 -24.41
C SER A 67 22.44 29.60 -24.04
N MET A 68 23.37 30.40 -23.53
CA MET A 68 23.17 31.82 -23.22
C MET A 68 23.67 32.67 -24.38
N SER A 69 22.86 33.63 -24.84
CA SER A 69 23.31 34.67 -25.76
C SER A 69 24.10 35.73 -24.99
N THR A 70 25.27 36.11 -25.47
CA THR A 70 26.19 37.05 -24.81
C THR A 70 25.97 38.51 -25.21
N SER A 71 24.85 38.86 -25.86
CA SER A 71 24.58 40.23 -26.33
C SER A 71 23.75 41.06 -25.33
N ASP A 72 24.46 41.99 -24.66
CA ASP A 72 24.05 43.29 -24.09
C ASP A 72 22.91 43.41 -23.03
N THR A 73 23.36 43.53 -21.78
CA THR A 73 22.98 44.55 -20.76
C THR A 73 21.55 44.72 -20.21
N SER A 74 20.55 43.86 -20.49
CA SER A 74 19.29 43.92 -19.69
C SER A 74 18.57 42.60 -19.39
N GLY A 75 19.09 41.46 -19.86
CA GLY A 75 18.57 40.14 -19.53
C GLY A 75 19.27 39.10 -20.40
N SER A 76 19.80 38.04 -19.80
CA SER A 76 20.45 36.96 -20.54
C SER A 76 19.40 36.16 -21.30
N GLU A 77 19.20 36.47 -22.58
CA GLU A 77 18.43 35.62 -23.49
C GLU A 77 19.09 34.24 -23.57
N PHE A 78 18.29 33.18 -23.41
CA PHE A 78 18.76 31.80 -23.45
C PHE A 78 17.86 30.95 -24.34
N THR A 79 18.43 29.84 -24.81
CA THR A 79 17.70 28.80 -25.56
C THR A 79 17.83 27.47 -24.85
N LEU A 80 16.75 26.69 -24.79
CA LEU A 80 16.77 25.32 -24.30
C LEU A 80 16.53 24.34 -25.43
N LYS A 81 17.37 23.30 -25.51
CA LYS A 81 17.22 22.27 -26.52
C LYS A 81 15.94 21.47 -26.26
N ASN A 82 15.11 21.31 -27.29
CA ASN A 82 13.80 20.62 -27.27
C ASN A 82 12.68 21.29 -26.44
N TRP A 83 12.86 22.55 -26.05
CA TRP A 83 11.89 23.30 -25.26
C TRP A 83 11.68 24.70 -25.84
N GLU A 84 10.41 25.05 -26.06
CA GLU A 84 9.95 26.39 -26.42
C GLU A 84 9.64 27.20 -25.15
N ILE A 85 10.15 28.43 -25.07
CA ILE A 85 9.86 29.34 -23.98
C ILE A 85 8.54 30.06 -24.25
N ILE A 86 7.62 30.02 -23.28
CA ILE A 86 6.31 30.63 -23.34
C ILE A 86 6.23 31.77 -22.31
N GLY A 87 5.98 32.99 -22.78
CA GLY A 87 5.95 34.19 -21.93
C GLY A 87 7.35 34.72 -21.57
N ASP A 88 7.39 35.78 -20.76
CA ASP A 88 8.60 36.54 -20.40
C ASP A 88 9.14 36.25 -18.98
N GLY A 89 8.39 35.50 -18.17
CA GLY A 89 8.74 35.19 -16.78
C GLY A 89 9.70 34.00 -16.59
N VAL A 90 10.34 33.49 -17.65
CA VAL A 90 11.16 32.26 -17.60
C VAL A 90 12.64 32.61 -17.59
N SER A 91 13.41 31.95 -16.73
CA SER A 91 14.86 32.08 -16.63
C SER A 91 15.51 30.71 -16.42
N TRP A 92 16.70 30.54 -16.98
CA TRP A 92 17.54 29.36 -16.79
C TRP A 92 18.63 29.71 -15.79
N THR A 93 18.60 29.07 -14.62
CA THR A 93 19.39 29.50 -13.47
C THR A 93 20.18 28.35 -12.88
N GLU A 94 21.39 28.64 -12.40
CA GLU A 94 22.16 27.67 -11.62
C GLU A 94 21.44 27.35 -10.31
N ILE A 95 21.46 26.07 -9.95
CA ILE A 95 20.95 25.57 -8.68
C ILE A 95 21.94 26.02 -7.60
N SER A 96 21.56 27.05 -6.83
CA SER A 96 22.37 27.57 -5.73
C SER A 96 22.28 26.75 -4.45
N ASP A 97 21.24 25.91 -4.34
CA ASP A 97 20.94 25.09 -3.16
C ASP A 97 21.37 23.65 -3.43
N SER A 98 22.29 23.10 -2.63
CA SER A 98 22.84 21.74 -2.80
C SER A 98 21.87 20.61 -2.42
N ALA A 99 20.58 20.74 -2.72
CA ALA A 99 19.56 19.76 -2.34
C ALA A 99 19.72 18.45 -3.13
N SER A 100 19.58 17.31 -2.46
CA SER A 100 19.80 15.96 -3.00
C SER A 100 18.78 15.48 -4.04
N ILE A 101 17.78 16.30 -4.40
CA ILE A 101 16.62 15.89 -5.21
C ILE A 101 16.71 16.42 -6.66
N THR A 102 17.52 17.47 -6.91
CA THR A 102 17.76 18.04 -8.25
C THR A 102 18.99 17.42 -8.89
N GLU A 103 19.00 17.22 -10.21
CA GLU A 103 20.15 16.68 -10.94
C GLU A 103 20.82 17.78 -11.77
N GLY A 104 22.14 17.76 -11.84
CA GLY A 104 22.88 18.72 -12.67
C GLY A 104 23.15 20.06 -11.98
N LYS A 105 23.31 21.09 -12.80
CA LYS A 105 23.76 22.43 -12.37
C LYS A 105 22.69 23.49 -12.55
N TYR A 106 21.76 23.28 -13.46
CA TYR A 106 20.78 24.26 -13.88
C TYR A 106 19.37 23.77 -13.60
N CYS A 107 18.45 24.70 -13.45
CA CYS A 107 17.02 24.42 -13.42
C CYS A 107 16.26 25.53 -14.11
N LEU A 108 14.98 25.28 -14.37
CA LEU A 108 14.06 26.31 -14.82
C LEU A 108 13.52 27.09 -13.62
N LYS A 109 13.57 28.41 -13.71
CA LYS A 109 12.90 29.33 -12.78
C LYS A 109 11.87 30.16 -13.54
N ILE A 110 10.62 30.05 -13.11
CA ILE A 110 9.47 30.78 -13.66
C ILE A 110 8.96 31.74 -12.59
N SER A 111 9.04 33.04 -12.84
CA SER A 111 8.67 34.08 -11.87
C SER A 111 7.68 35.06 -12.48
N ARG A 112 6.58 35.29 -11.75
CA ARG A 112 5.49 36.18 -12.16
C ARG A 112 5.11 37.10 -11.00
N ALA A 113 5.43 38.39 -11.14
CA ALA A 113 5.08 39.40 -10.14
C ALA A 113 3.59 39.78 -10.17
N LYS A 114 2.99 39.83 -11.37
CA LYS A 114 1.57 40.15 -11.54
C LYS A 114 1.01 39.47 -12.80
N SER A 115 0.03 38.61 -12.60
CA SER A 115 -0.66 37.84 -13.63
C SER A 115 -2.07 38.39 -13.83
N PRO A 116 -2.46 38.76 -15.06
CA PRO A 116 -3.83 39.20 -15.33
C PRO A 116 -4.79 37.99 -15.32
N GLU A 117 -6.00 38.20 -14.83
CA GLU A 117 -7.06 37.16 -14.76
C GLU A 117 -7.42 36.58 -16.14
N SER A 118 -7.14 37.32 -17.21
CA SER A 118 -7.40 36.90 -18.60
C SER A 118 -6.31 36.02 -19.20
N ASP A 119 -5.14 35.88 -18.57
CA ASP A 119 -4.06 35.04 -19.07
C ASP A 119 -4.35 33.56 -18.75
N THR A 120 -4.65 32.80 -19.79
CA THR A 120 -5.06 31.40 -19.69
C THR A 120 -3.89 30.43 -19.76
N LEU A 121 -2.72 30.85 -20.26
CA LEU A 121 -1.62 29.95 -20.56
C LEU A 121 -0.55 29.99 -19.48
N GLY A 122 -0.13 31.19 -19.07
CA GLY A 122 0.95 31.31 -18.12
C GLY A 122 2.27 31.82 -18.70
N SER A 123 3.32 31.77 -17.87
CA SER A 123 4.71 31.70 -18.35
C SER A 123 5.27 30.31 -18.04
N GLY A 124 6.11 29.76 -18.90
CA GLY A 124 6.64 28.41 -18.73
C GLY A 124 7.39 27.90 -19.95
N VAL A 125 7.53 26.58 -20.04
CA VAL A 125 8.14 25.92 -21.19
C VAL A 125 7.21 24.87 -21.77
N LEU A 126 7.33 24.65 -23.08
CA LEU A 126 6.59 23.65 -23.84
C LEU A 126 7.58 22.74 -24.57
N SER A 127 7.51 21.43 -24.34
CA SER A 127 8.43 20.48 -24.99
C SER A 127 8.20 20.43 -26.50
N ASP A 128 9.16 19.87 -27.25
CA ASP A 128 8.89 19.33 -28.59
C ASP A 128 7.92 18.14 -28.54
N PHE A 129 7.52 17.64 -29.72
CA PHE A 129 6.69 16.43 -29.81
C PHE A 129 7.45 15.20 -29.32
N ILE A 130 6.86 14.48 -28.38
CA ILE A 130 7.35 13.22 -27.82
C ILE A 130 6.48 12.10 -28.36
N GLU A 131 7.08 11.10 -29.01
CA GLU A 131 6.35 9.95 -29.56
C GLU A 131 5.88 9.02 -28.44
N VAL A 132 4.64 8.56 -28.52
CA VAL A 132 4.00 7.67 -27.55
C VAL A 132 3.11 6.64 -28.26
N ILE A 133 2.77 5.57 -27.56
CA ILE A 133 1.69 4.64 -27.93
C ILE A 133 0.54 4.73 -26.90
N PRO A 134 -0.70 4.32 -27.25
CA PRO A 134 -1.78 4.17 -26.29
C PRO A 134 -1.38 3.32 -25.07
N GLY A 135 -1.97 3.63 -23.91
CA GLY A 135 -1.68 3.01 -22.64
C GLY A 135 -1.62 4.01 -21.48
N ASN A 136 -1.13 3.52 -20.35
CA ASN A 136 -0.97 4.25 -19.10
C ASN A 136 0.47 4.76 -18.92
N TYR A 137 0.64 6.00 -18.46
CA TYR A 137 1.95 6.62 -18.24
C TYR A 137 2.03 7.30 -16.87
N ASP A 138 3.21 7.22 -16.28
CA ASP A 138 3.54 7.94 -15.06
C ASP A 138 4.26 9.25 -15.38
N PHE A 139 3.94 10.31 -14.64
CA PHE A 139 4.57 11.63 -14.79
C PHE A 139 5.05 12.18 -13.44
N HIS A 140 6.34 12.45 -13.33
CA HIS A 140 6.98 13.02 -12.15
C HIS A 140 7.81 14.25 -12.51
N LEU A 141 8.02 15.14 -11.54
CA LEU A 141 8.95 16.27 -11.63
C LEU A 141 9.42 16.70 -10.24
N SER A 142 10.62 17.27 -10.17
CA SER A 142 11.06 18.03 -9.00
C SER A 142 10.58 19.47 -9.10
N ILE A 143 10.00 19.99 -8.02
CA ILE A 143 9.40 21.33 -7.99
C ILE A 143 9.70 22.03 -6.67
N LYS A 144 9.96 23.34 -6.73
CA LYS A 144 10.05 24.24 -5.58
C LYS A 144 9.13 25.43 -5.82
N LEU A 145 8.43 25.89 -4.80
CA LEU A 145 7.42 26.95 -4.93
C LEU A 145 7.65 28.06 -3.91
N SER A 146 7.40 29.31 -4.30
CA SER A 146 7.46 30.46 -3.41
C SER A 146 6.42 31.51 -3.78
N ASP A 147 5.67 31.96 -2.79
CA ASP A 147 4.62 32.99 -2.86
C ASP A 147 3.57 32.73 -3.95
N ILE A 148 3.11 31.49 -4.09
CA ILE A 148 2.14 31.12 -5.12
C ILE A 148 0.75 31.60 -4.73
N LYS A 149 0.15 32.40 -5.61
CA LYS A 149 -1.20 32.95 -5.44
C LYS A 149 -2.01 32.83 -6.72
N SER A 150 -3.31 32.65 -6.56
CA SER A 150 -4.27 32.70 -7.67
C SER A 150 -4.21 34.05 -8.38
N PRO A 151 -4.31 34.09 -9.73
CA PRO A 151 -4.47 35.36 -10.44
C PRO A 151 -5.78 36.07 -10.01
N ASP A 152 -6.79 35.30 -9.57
CA ASP A 152 -8.09 35.78 -9.09
C ASP A 152 -8.14 35.98 -7.56
N SER A 153 -7.00 36.17 -6.89
CA SER A 153 -6.92 36.14 -5.41
C SER A 153 -7.85 37.14 -4.71
N ARG A 154 -8.24 38.23 -5.38
CA ARG A 154 -9.22 39.22 -4.86
C ARG A 154 -10.60 38.61 -4.56
N MET A 155 -10.94 37.49 -5.19
CA MET A 155 -12.21 36.78 -5.01
C MET A 155 -12.16 35.78 -3.84
N GLY A 156 -11.02 35.65 -3.14
CA GLY A 156 -10.84 34.65 -2.10
C GLY A 156 -10.95 33.24 -2.68
N THR A 157 -10.19 32.95 -3.73
CA THR A 157 -10.20 31.68 -4.47
C THR A 157 -9.00 30.81 -4.12
N LYS A 158 -9.15 29.49 -4.30
CA LYS A 158 -8.04 28.54 -4.25
C LYS A 158 -7.14 28.69 -5.50
N LEU A 159 -6.00 28.02 -5.50
CA LEU A 159 -5.01 28.11 -6.59
C LEU A 159 -5.53 27.57 -7.92
N PHE A 160 -6.42 26.57 -7.92
CA PHE A 160 -6.94 25.95 -9.13
C PHE A 160 -5.81 25.62 -10.14
N LYS A 161 -5.79 26.29 -11.30
CA LYS A 161 -4.81 26.07 -12.38
C LYS A 161 -3.56 26.94 -12.27
N SER A 162 -3.33 27.61 -11.13
CA SER A 162 -2.20 28.53 -10.94
C SER A 162 -0.84 27.89 -11.19
N VAL A 163 -0.64 26.67 -10.68
CA VAL A 163 0.49 25.80 -11.07
C VAL A 163 0.01 24.97 -12.26
N ASN A 164 0.49 25.31 -13.44
CA ASN A 164 -0.05 24.80 -14.71
C ASN A 164 0.93 23.78 -15.31
N ILE A 165 0.70 22.51 -14.99
CA ILE A 165 1.43 21.37 -15.55
C ILE A 165 0.45 20.64 -16.47
N ARG A 166 0.82 20.43 -17.75
CA ARG A 166 -0.07 19.82 -18.73
C ARG A 166 0.61 18.82 -19.66
N VAL A 167 -0.14 17.79 -20.02
CA VAL A 167 0.13 16.91 -21.15
C VAL A 167 -0.90 17.22 -22.23
N GLN A 168 -0.42 17.58 -23.42
CA GLN A 168 -1.23 17.85 -24.61
C GLN A 168 -1.13 16.65 -25.55
N TYR A 169 -2.27 16.11 -25.99
CA TYR A 169 -2.34 14.89 -26.79
C TYR A 169 -2.51 15.21 -28.28
N TYR A 170 -1.86 14.43 -29.15
CA TYR A 170 -1.89 14.63 -30.60
C TYR A 170 -1.95 13.31 -31.36
N ASP A 171 -2.66 13.31 -32.49
CA ASP A 171 -2.75 12.16 -33.41
C ASP A 171 -1.48 11.95 -34.25
N GLU A 172 -1.46 10.93 -35.11
CA GLU A 172 -0.36 10.62 -36.03
C GLU A 172 -0.01 11.76 -37.01
N HIS A 173 -0.96 12.68 -37.24
CA HIS A 173 -0.80 13.86 -38.09
C HIS A 173 -0.51 15.13 -37.27
N LYS A 174 -0.19 14.98 -35.97
CA LYS A 174 0.09 16.06 -35.02
C LYS A 174 -1.08 17.04 -34.87
N LYS A 175 -2.32 16.58 -35.04
CA LYS A 175 -3.52 17.36 -34.72
C LYS A 175 -3.88 17.16 -33.24
N PRO A 176 -4.27 18.23 -32.52
CA PRO A 176 -4.66 18.12 -31.12
C PRO A 176 -5.85 17.17 -30.91
N LEU A 177 -5.78 16.36 -29.86
CA LEU A 177 -6.86 15.52 -29.36
C LEU A 177 -7.43 16.11 -28.07
N SER A 178 -8.68 15.78 -27.77
CA SER A 178 -9.30 16.16 -26.50
C SER A 178 -8.58 15.51 -25.32
N SER A 179 -8.37 16.27 -24.26
CA SER A 179 -7.88 15.76 -22.96
C SER A 179 -9.02 15.40 -22.00
N MET A 180 -10.27 15.70 -22.35
CA MET A 180 -11.42 15.42 -21.50
C MET A 180 -11.70 13.91 -21.48
N ASN A 181 -11.83 13.37 -20.28
CA ASN A 181 -12.16 11.96 -20.05
C ASN A 181 -13.27 11.86 -19.00
N ARG A 182 -14.24 10.96 -19.22
CA ARG A 182 -15.34 10.72 -18.28
C ARG A 182 -14.82 9.93 -17.09
N TYR A 183 -15.05 10.41 -15.88
CA TYR A 183 -14.79 9.71 -14.64
C TYR A 183 -16.05 8.95 -14.21
N PRO A 184 -16.10 7.62 -14.39
CA PRO A 184 -17.34 6.85 -14.22
C PRO A 184 -17.88 6.89 -12.79
N TYR A 185 -17.05 7.15 -11.78
CA TYR A 185 -17.43 7.09 -10.37
C TYR A 185 -18.28 8.28 -9.88
N THR A 186 -18.06 9.48 -10.42
CA THR A 186 -18.90 10.65 -10.11
C THR A 186 -19.74 11.10 -11.28
N ASP A 187 -19.62 10.42 -12.42
CA ASP A 187 -20.18 10.83 -13.70
C ASP A 187 -19.81 12.28 -14.08
N THR A 188 -18.52 12.60 -13.98
CA THR A 188 -18.00 13.95 -14.31
C THR A 188 -16.91 13.88 -15.38
N GLU A 189 -16.74 14.95 -16.15
CA GLU A 189 -15.61 15.06 -17.06
C GLU A 189 -14.37 15.63 -16.34
N ILE A 190 -13.24 14.94 -16.48
CA ILE A 190 -11.94 15.34 -15.96
C ILE A 190 -11.04 15.73 -17.13
N ASP A 191 -10.38 16.88 -17.03
CA ASP A 191 -9.29 17.26 -17.94
C ASP A 191 -8.05 16.44 -17.60
N ASN A 192 -7.90 15.27 -18.23
CA ASN A 192 -6.78 14.36 -17.99
C ASN A 192 -5.43 14.90 -18.51
N GLY A 193 -5.47 16.03 -19.23
CA GLY A 193 -4.27 16.74 -19.65
C GLY A 193 -3.73 17.65 -18.56
N PHE A 194 -4.55 18.07 -17.58
CA PHE A 194 -4.09 18.91 -16.48
C PHE A 194 -3.50 18.06 -15.35
N LYS A 195 -2.22 18.24 -15.09
CA LYS A 195 -1.44 17.44 -14.13
C LYS A 195 -1.02 18.21 -12.88
N GLY A 196 -1.65 19.36 -12.62
CA GLY A 196 -1.40 20.21 -11.44
C GLY A 196 -2.43 20.02 -10.31
N TYR A 197 -3.17 18.90 -10.28
CA TYR A 197 -4.28 18.70 -9.34
C TYR A 197 -3.84 18.81 -7.87
N GLY A 198 -2.65 18.32 -7.53
CA GLY A 198 -2.10 18.34 -6.16
C GLY A 198 -2.01 19.74 -5.57
N PHE A 199 -1.85 20.78 -6.40
CA PHE A 199 -1.77 22.17 -5.95
C PHE A 199 -3.12 22.90 -5.99
N SER A 200 -4.13 22.34 -6.66
CA SER A 200 -5.35 23.06 -7.02
C SER A 200 -6.14 23.55 -5.81
N ASN A 201 -6.10 22.80 -4.70
CA ASN A 201 -6.91 23.09 -3.54
C ASN A 201 -6.22 23.91 -2.44
N PHE A 202 -4.99 24.37 -2.66
CA PHE A 202 -4.36 25.33 -1.75
C PHE A 202 -5.03 26.71 -1.87
N TRP A 203 -5.17 27.42 -0.76
CA TRP A 203 -5.52 28.84 -0.78
C TRP A 203 -4.36 29.71 -1.29
N TYR A 204 -3.16 29.39 -0.82
CA TYR A 204 -1.88 29.98 -1.19
C TYR A 204 -0.75 29.05 -0.72
N ILE A 205 0.44 29.20 -1.32
CA ILE A 205 1.65 28.49 -0.91
C ILE A 205 2.75 29.53 -0.66
N ASP A 206 3.12 29.77 0.60
CA ASP A 206 4.18 30.74 0.94
C ASP A 206 5.54 30.26 0.45
N SER A 207 5.87 29.02 0.80
CA SER A 207 7.09 28.36 0.40
C SER A 207 6.92 26.85 0.49
N MET A 208 7.32 26.16 -0.56
CA MET A 208 7.50 24.71 -0.57
C MET A 208 8.94 24.45 -1.00
N PRO A 209 9.71 23.65 -0.24
CA PRO A 209 11.08 23.30 -0.64
C PRO A 209 11.06 22.50 -1.94
N TRP A 210 12.26 22.14 -2.43
CA TRP A 210 12.34 21.13 -3.48
C TRP A 210 11.65 19.87 -3.02
N SER A 211 10.72 19.40 -3.84
CA SER A 211 9.96 18.19 -3.59
C SER A 211 9.71 17.45 -4.90
N THR A 212 9.63 16.14 -4.81
CA THR A 212 9.14 15.29 -5.89
C THR A 212 7.62 15.35 -5.92
N TYR A 213 7.07 15.75 -7.06
CA TYR A 213 5.64 15.80 -7.31
C TYR A 213 5.26 14.76 -8.36
N ARG A 214 4.21 13.98 -8.09
CA ARG A 214 3.59 13.14 -9.10
C ARG A 214 2.49 13.93 -9.79
N ALA A 215 2.76 14.31 -11.02
CA ALA A 215 1.86 15.09 -11.83
C ALA A 215 0.63 14.25 -12.20
N ARG A 216 -0.49 14.49 -11.50
CA ARG A 216 -1.74 13.75 -11.65
C ARG A 216 -2.92 14.67 -11.95
N SER A 217 -3.91 14.12 -12.64
CA SER A 217 -5.16 14.82 -12.98
C SER A 217 -6.21 14.70 -11.89
N TYR A 218 -6.20 13.60 -11.14
CA TYR A 218 -7.13 13.33 -10.05
C TYR A 218 -6.60 12.24 -9.11
N ASN A 219 -7.32 11.97 -8.03
CA ASN A 219 -6.98 10.89 -7.10
C ASN A 219 -7.73 9.59 -7.44
N TYR A 220 -7.25 8.47 -6.90
CA TYR A 220 -7.89 7.16 -6.98
C TYR A 220 -9.36 7.21 -6.48
N PRO A 221 -10.31 6.46 -7.10
CA PRO A 221 -10.16 5.43 -8.13
C PRO A 221 -10.05 5.89 -9.58
N TYR A 222 -9.78 7.18 -9.86
CA TYR A 222 -9.53 7.59 -11.24
C TYR A 222 -8.29 6.88 -11.82
N SER A 223 -8.42 6.30 -13.01
CA SER A 223 -7.32 5.70 -13.77
C SER A 223 -6.44 6.78 -14.41
N ASP A 224 -5.66 7.47 -13.58
CA ASP A 224 -4.74 8.52 -14.05
C ASP A 224 -3.64 7.93 -14.94
N GLY A 225 -3.21 8.70 -15.94
CA GLY A 225 -2.11 8.33 -16.85
C GLY A 225 -2.57 7.70 -18.18
N ASP A 226 -3.84 7.33 -18.32
CA ASP A 226 -4.36 6.80 -19.58
C ASP A 226 -4.45 7.87 -20.66
N ILE A 227 -3.76 7.68 -21.78
CA ILE A 227 -3.82 8.63 -22.90
C ILE A 227 -4.94 8.27 -23.90
N PRO A 228 -5.41 9.18 -24.76
CA PRO A 228 -6.39 8.86 -25.80
C PRO A 228 -5.88 7.79 -26.78
N ASP A 229 -6.76 6.90 -27.26
CA ASP A 229 -6.42 5.76 -28.15
C ASP A 229 -5.76 6.18 -29.48
N ASP A 230 -6.13 7.35 -30.01
CA ASP A 230 -5.56 7.92 -31.23
C ASP A 230 -4.26 8.69 -31.00
N CYS A 231 -3.83 8.84 -29.75
CA CYS A 231 -2.63 9.59 -29.41
C CYS A 231 -1.36 8.88 -29.92
N ARG A 232 -0.52 9.62 -30.63
CA ARG A 232 0.80 9.19 -31.13
C ARG A 232 1.92 10.14 -30.72
N PHE A 233 1.57 11.38 -30.39
CA PHE A 233 2.52 12.33 -29.84
C PHE A 233 1.91 13.08 -28.67
N ILE A 234 2.76 13.47 -27.73
CA ILE A 234 2.41 14.44 -26.70
C ILE A 234 3.32 15.66 -26.76
N LYS A 235 2.87 16.76 -26.17
CA LYS A 235 3.72 17.86 -25.72
C LYS A 235 3.48 18.10 -24.23
N ILE A 236 4.52 18.42 -23.49
CA ILE A 236 4.45 18.69 -22.05
C ILE A 236 4.65 20.19 -21.84
N PHE A 237 3.71 20.81 -21.15
CA PHE A 237 3.83 22.18 -20.68
C PHE A 237 4.06 22.20 -19.18
N VAL A 238 5.06 22.96 -18.72
CA VAL A 238 5.25 23.25 -17.31
C VAL A 238 5.39 24.76 -17.13
N GLY A 239 4.46 25.34 -16.37
CA GLY A 239 4.35 26.78 -16.23
C GLY A 239 3.57 27.26 -15.02
N LEU A 240 3.58 28.58 -14.84
CA LEU A 240 2.84 29.29 -13.81
C LEU A 240 1.84 30.23 -14.47
N GLN A 241 0.55 30.01 -14.19
CA GLN A 241 -0.53 30.93 -14.53
C GLN A 241 -0.71 31.98 -13.41
N GLY A 242 -0.54 31.57 -12.15
CA GLY A 242 -0.65 32.45 -10.98
C GLY A 242 0.51 33.42 -10.80
N ASN A 243 0.51 34.12 -9.67
CA ASN A 243 1.63 34.93 -9.20
C ASN A 243 2.59 34.05 -8.39
N GLY A 244 3.84 34.49 -8.26
CA GLY A 244 4.86 33.85 -7.43
C GLY A 244 6.04 33.35 -8.24
N THR A 245 6.82 32.44 -7.66
CA THR A 245 7.97 31.83 -8.32
C THR A 245 7.95 30.32 -8.16
N MET A 246 8.16 29.63 -9.28
CA MET A 246 8.27 28.18 -9.38
C MET A 246 9.64 27.83 -9.95
N TRP A 247 10.29 26.84 -9.36
CA TRP A 247 11.45 26.19 -9.95
C TRP A 247 11.10 24.76 -10.30
N VAL A 248 11.63 24.27 -11.42
CA VAL A 248 11.33 22.95 -11.96
C VAL A 248 12.59 22.29 -12.45
N ASP A 249 12.70 21.00 -12.17
CA ASP A 249 13.80 20.13 -12.61
C ASP A 249 13.33 18.67 -12.71
N ASN A 250 14.17 17.79 -13.27
CA ASN A 250 14.01 16.32 -13.26
C ASN A 250 12.64 15.80 -13.70
N LEU A 251 12.16 16.24 -14.88
CA LEU A 251 10.90 15.73 -15.41
C LEU A 251 11.06 14.27 -15.87
N SER A 252 10.11 13.42 -15.52
CA SER A 252 10.10 12.01 -15.95
C SER A 252 8.73 11.60 -16.44
N TYR A 253 8.63 11.19 -17.70
CA TYR A 253 7.41 10.64 -18.29
C TYR A 253 7.70 9.29 -18.94
N HIS A 254 7.13 8.21 -18.41
CA HIS A 254 7.43 6.85 -18.86
C HIS A 254 6.18 5.98 -18.93
N TYR A 255 6.22 4.96 -19.78
CA TYR A 255 5.19 3.95 -19.86
C TYR A 255 5.09 3.24 -18.50
N SER A 256 3.88 3.10 -17.95
CA SER A 256 3.69 2.59 -16.60
C SER A 256 3.68 1.06 -16.56
N LYS A 257 4.00 0.49 -15.38
CA LYS A 257 3.77 -0.93 -15.09
C LYS A 257 2.29 -1.29 -15.09
N TRP A 258 1.39 -0.30 -14.99
CA TRP A 258 -0.07 -0.44 -15.11
C TRP A 258 -0.57 -0.70 -16.54
N ASN A 259 0.31 -1.21 -17.41
CA ASN A 259 -0.03 -1.80 -18.70
C ASN A 259 0.22 -3.31 -18.73
N PHE A 260 0.65 -3.94 -17.63
CA PHE A 260 1.04 -5.35 -17.56
C PHE A 260 0.27 -6.11 -16.48
N SER A 261 -0.21 -7.31 -16.81
CA SER A 261 -0.92 -8.16 -15.83
C SER A 261 0.05 -8.71 -14.77
N PRO A 262 -0.44 -9.15 -13.59
CA PRO A 262 0.43 -9.76 -12.58
C PRO A 262 1.24 -10.95 -13.09
N LYS A 263 0.68 -11.71 -14.05
CA LYS A 263 1.39 -12.79 -14.73
C LYS A 263 2.58 -12.24 -15.52
N GLU A 264 2.34 -11.29 -16.43
CA GLU A 264 3.38 -10.67 -17.25
C GLU A 264 4.49 -10.02 -16.39
N LYS A 265 4.12 -9.42 -15.26
CA LYS A 265 5.07 -8.78 -14.33
C LYS A 265 5.92 -9.77 -13.53
N THR A 266 5.49 -11.02 -13.40
CA THR A 266 6.19 -12.06 -12.63
C THR A 266 6.90 -13.09 -13.50
N ASP A 267 6.68 -13.11 -14.82
CA ASP A 267 7.23 -14.11 -15.73
C ASP A 267 8.76 -14.26 -15.62
N SER A 268 9.51 -13.15 -15.58
CA SER A 268 10.97 -13.20 -15.44
C SER A 268 11.43 -13.74 -14.08
N LEU A 269 10.59 -13.65 -13.04
CA LEU A 269 10.90 -14.15 -11.71
C LEU A 269 10.74 -15.67 -11.61
N ARG A 270 9.91 -16.26 -12.48
CA ARG A 270 9.68 -17.71 -12.56
C ARG A 270 10.89 -18.47 -13.10
N GLU A 271 11.77 -17.80 -13.85
CA GLU A 271 12.96 -18.40 -14.45
C GLU A 271 14.18 -18.38 -13.51
N LEU A 272 14.07 -17.72 -12.36
CA LEU A 272 15.16 -17.59 -11.39
C LEU A 272 15.12 -18.74 -10.38
N THR A 273 16.29 -19.22 -9.98
CA THR A 273 16.44 -20.15 -8.85
C THR A 273 16.68 -19.38 -7.56
N TYR A 274 15.94 -19.72 -6.51
CA TYR A 274 16.03 -19.04 -5.22
C TYR A 274 16.69 -19.92 -4.17
N THR A 275 17.68 -19.37 -3.47
CA THR A 275 18.23 -19.96 -2.25
C THR A 275 17.44 -19.48 -1.03
N PRO A 276 17.58 -20.14 0.15
CA PRO A 276 16.96 -19.65 1.37
C PRO A 276 17.36 -18.22 1.76
N TYR A 277 18.54 -17.76 1.34
CA TYR A 277 18.95 -16.36 1.48
C TYR A 277 18.03 -15.40 0.70
N ASP A 278 17.66 -15.78 -0.52
CA ASP A 278 16.84 -14.96 -1.41
C ASP A 278 15.37 -14.94 -0.96
N LEU A 279 14.95 -15.98 -0.22
CA LEU A 279 13.59 -16.17 0.30
C LEU A 279 13.41 -15.68 1.75
N LEU A 280 14.38 -14.99 2.36
CA LEU A 280 14.21 -14.36 3.66
C LEU A 280 13.05 -13.36 3.63
N LEU A 281 12.17 -13.42 4.63
CA LEU A 281 11.02 -12.53 4.78
C LEU A 281 10.92 -12.04 6.24
N PRO A 282 11.03 -10.73 6.51
CA PRO A 282 11.47 -9.70 5.57
C PRO A 282 12.94 -9.81 5.10
N SER A 283 13.27 -9.24 3.93
CA SER A 283 14.66 -9.12 3.44
C SER A 283 15.53 -8.32 4.40
N PRO A 284 16.74 -8.80 4.74
CA PRO A 284 17.65 -8.05 5.59
C PRO A 284 18.24 -6.83 4.88
N LYS A 285 18.69 -5.84 5.66
CA LYS A 285 19.41 -4.66 5.15
C LYS A 285 20.74 -5.02 4.51
N GLU A 286 21.55 -5.84 5.20
CA GLU A 286 22.87 -6.28 4.74
C GLU A 286 23.07 -7.77 5.02
N MET A 287 23.69 -8.49 4.08
CA MET A 287 24.00 -9.91 4.21
C MET A 287 25.27 -10.27 3.43
N GLU A 288 26.24 -10.84 4.13
CA GLU A 288 27.57 -11.20 3.61
C GLU A 288 28.03 -12.57 4.16
N GLU A 289 29.20 -13.05 3.71
CA GLU A 289 29.87 -14.26 4.24
C GLU A 289 28.95 -15.51 4.30
N LYS A 290 28.26 -15.79 3.19
CA LYS A 290 27.36 -16.95 3.03
C LYS A 290 28.14 -18.27 3.15
N GLN A 291 27.66 -19.19 3.98
CA GLN A 291 28.25 -20.51 4.21
C GLN A 291 27.19 -21.56 4.60
N ILE A 292 27.52 -22.85 4.50
CA ILE A 292 26.61 -23.95 4.83
C ILE A 292 27.18 -24.74 6.02
N ILE A 293 26.38 -24.87 7.07
CA ILE A 293 26.65 -25.75 8.22
C ILE A 293 25.81 -27.01 8.06
N LYS A 294 26.45 -28.18 8.11
CA LYS A 294 25.76 -29.47 7.99
C LYS A 294 25.35 -30.02 9.36
N ILE A 295 24.10 -30.40 9.50
CA ILE A 295 23.58 -31.09 10.69
C ILE A 295 23.62 -32.59 10.42
N ASN A 296 24.18 -33.35 11.36
CA ASN A 296 24.24 -34.81 11.31
C ASN A 296 24.10 -35.42 12.71
N GLU A 297 24.14 -36.75 12.80
CA GLU A 297 23.98 -37.51 14.06
C GLU A 297 25.04 -37.20 15.13
N TYR A 298 26.18 -36.63 14.75
CA TYR A 298 27.25 -36.20 15.67
C TYR A 298 27.14 -34.72 16.04
N THR A 299 26.21 -33.97 15.45
CA THR A 299 25.97 -32.57 15.81
C THR A 299 25.39 -32.52 17.23
N ASN A 300 26.11 -31.88 18.15
CA ASN A 300 25.70 -31.66 19.53
C ASN A 300 25.48 -30.16 19.77
N PRO A 301 24.23 -29.68 19.67
CA PRO A 301 23.90 -28.27 19.77
C PRO A 301 23.81 -27.79 21.22
N VAL A 302 24.10 -26.50 21.44
CA VAL A 302 23.76 -25.78 22.66
C VAL A 302 23.29 -24.38 22.33
N ILE A 303 22.27 -23.91 23.07
CA ILE A 303 21.83 -22.52 23.04
C ILE A 303 22.38 -21.83 24.28
N VAL A 304 23.17 -20.79 24.08
CA VAL A 304 23.73 -19.97 25.16
C VAL A 304 22.91 -18.69 25.25
N SER A 305 22.14 -18.54 26.32
CA SER A 305 21.26 -17.38 26.54
C SER A 305 21.13 -17.10 28.04
N GLU A 306 20.86 -15.84 28.40
CA GLU A 306 20.42 -15.49 29.75
C GLU A 306 19.05 -16.14 30.02
N ILE A 307 18.94 -16.91 31.11
CA ILE A 307 17.81 -17.84 31.36
C ILE A 307 16.50 -17.11 31.75
N ASN A 308 16.56 -15.82 32.11
CA ASN A 308 15.43 -15.06 32.67
C ASN A 308 14.77 -14.07 31.67
N ASN A 309 14.99 -14.22 30.37
CA ASN A 309 14.57 -13.24 29.39
C ASN A 309 13.19 -13.57 28.77
N ASN A 310 12.11 -13.18 29.45
CA ASN A 310 10.71 -13.47 29.05
C ASN A 310 10.38 -13.04 27.61
N GLY A 311 11.05 -12.03 27.07
CA GLY A 311 10.75 -11.47 25.74
C GLY A 311 11.21 -12.31 24.54
N ILE A 312 12.01 -13.36 24.74
CA ILE A 312 12.59 -14.18 23.65
C ILE A 312 12.33 -15.68 23.78
N VAL A 313 11.59 -16.12 24.81
CA VAL A 313 11.35 -17.53 25.13
C VAL A 313 10.70 -18.25 23.96
N SER A 314 9.66 -17.65 23.36
CA SER A 314 8.97 -18.24 22.21
C SER A 314 9.90 -18.42 21.01
N GLY A 315 10.77 -17.45 20.74
CA GLY A 315 11.78 -17.55 19.68
C GLY A 315 12.74 -18.71 19.92
N ILE A 316 13.22 -18.88 21.15
CA ILE A 316 14.11 -19.99 21.52
C ILE A 316 13.39 -21.35 21.37
N ASP A 317 12.14 -21.45 21.79
CA ASP A 317 11.38 -22.69 21.69
C ASP A 317 11.12 -23.07 20.22
N LEU A 318 10.81 -22.10 19.36
CA LEU A 318 10.69 -22.32 17.91
C LEU A 318 12.01 -22.71 17.27
N LEU A 319 13.12 -22.11 17.70
CA LEU A 319 14.44 -22.49 17.23
C LEU A 319 14.76 -23.95 17.60
N LYS A 320 14.41 -24.39 18.81
CA LYS A 320 14.58 -25.79 19.22
C LYS A 320 13.73 -26.73 18.38
N GLU A 321 12.48 -26.37 18.12
CA GLU A 321 11.59 -27.16 17.26
C GLU A 321 12.18 -27.32 15.86
N GLN A 322 12.64 -26.21 15.26
CA GLN A 322 13.22 -26.20 13.91
C GLN A 322 14.52 -27.03 13.84
N LEU A 323 15.38 -26.94 14.86
CA LEU A 323 16.59 -27.77 14.96
C LEU A 323 16.26 -29.24 15.20
N GLY A 324 15.25 -29.53 16.02
CA GLY A 324 14.76 -30.89 16.26
C GLY A 324 14.23 -31.54 14.99
N ALA A 325 13.55 -30.77 14.13
CA ALA A 325 13.10 -31.20 12.82
C ALA A 325 14.26 -31.56 11.86
N CYS A 326 15.49 -31.09 12.12
CA CYS A 326 16.71 -31.50 11.41
C CYS A 326 17.33 -32.81 11.95
N GLY A 327 16.59 -33.58 12.76
CA GLY A 327 17.06 -34.83 13.35
C GLY A 327 17.88 -34.68 14.64
N LEU A 328 17.95 -33.48 15.21
CA LEU A 328 18.56 -33.24 16.52
C LEU A 328 17.60 -33.61 17.66
N THR A 329 18.14 -33.83 18.85
CA THR A 329 17.30 -34.05 20.04
C THR A 329 16.46 -32.80 20.34
N ASN A 330 15.17 -32.97 20.63
CA ASN A 330 14.31 -31.88 21.07
C ASN A 330 14.74 -31.29 22.43
N ASN A 331 15.62 -31.98 23.16
CA ASN A 331 16.14 -31.54 24.45
C ASN A 331 17.47 -30.78 24.29
N ILE A 332 17.49 -29.76 23.43
CA ILE A 332 18.66 -28.89 23.24
C ILE A 332 18.86 -28.07 24.53
N PRO A 333 20.02 -28.17 25.20
CA PRO A 333 20.27 -27.44 26.43
C PRO A 333 20.31 -25.93 26.18
N VAL A 334 19.62 -25.17 27.03
CA VAL A 334 19.75 -23.71 27.13
C VAL A 334 20.53 -23.39 28.40
N ILE A 335 21.72 -22.83 28.27
CA ILE A 335 22.64 -22.59 29.39
C ILE A 335 23.11 -21.14 29.42
N ALA A 336 23.48 -20.65 30.60
CA ALA A 336 24.08 -19.33 30.74
C ALA A 336 25.51 -19.28 30.19
N ALA A 337 25.99 -18.11 29.76
CA ALA A 337 27.34 -17.94 29.21
C ALA A 337 28.44 -18.48 30.15
N SER A 338 28.31 -18.22 31.45
CA SER A 338 29.22 -18.72 32.50
C SER A 338 29.29 -20.25 32.62
N GLN A 339 28.23 -20.96 32.22
CA GLN A 339 28.20 -22.43 32.20
C GLN A 339 28.84 -22.97 30.92
N TYR A 340 28.62 -22.30 29.79
CA TYR A 340 29.21 -22.65 28.50
C TYR A 340 30.74 -22.56 28.52
N GLU A 341 31.33 -21.55 29.16
CA GLU A 341 32.81 -21.43 29.28
C GLU A 341 33.48 -22.65 29.93
N LYS A 342 32.74 -23.42 30.74
CA LYS A 342 33.23 -24.64 31.40
C LYS A 342 33.00 -25.92 30.58
N ALA A 343 32.24 -25.83 29.50
CA ALA A 343 31.70 -26.94 28.74
C ALA A 343 31.90 -26.82 27.22
N ASP A 344 32.63 -25.80 26.74
CA ASP A 344 32.80 -25.46 25.31
C ASP A 344 33.15 -26.66 24.44
N SER A 345 34.14 -27.47 24.87
CA SER A 345 34.60 -28.65 24.13
C SER A 345 33.56 -29.78 23.97
N LEU A 346 32.39 -29.69 24.61
CA LEU A 346 31.33 -30.69 24.51
C LEU A 346 30.42 -30.45 23.31
N TYR A 347 30.37 -29.24 22.76
CA TYR A 347 29.40 -28.84 21.74
C TYR A 347 30.12 -28.47 20.44
N ASN A 348 29.58 -28.91 19.30
CA ASN A 348 30.12 -28.58 17.98
C ASN A 348 29.19 -27.67 17.15
N LEU A 349 28.01 -27.34 17.67
CA LEU A 349 27.16 -26.27 17.17
C LEU A 349 26.72 -25.39 18.37
N VAL A 350 27.11 -24.12 18.35
CA VAL A 350 26.86 -23.20 19.46
C VAL A 350 26.06 -22.01 18.96
N ILE A 351 24.87 -21.81 19.51
CA ILE A 351 24.02 -20.66 19.19
C ILE A 351 24.01 -19.71 20.38
N LYS A 352 24.73 -18.60 20.27
CA LYS A 352 24.81 -17.56 21.30
C LYS A 352 23.74 -16.51 21.05
N ILE A 353 22.87 -16.26 22.03
CA ILE A 353 21.78 -15.30 21.95
C ILE A 353 21.97 -14.29 23.08
N SER A 354 22.03 -13.01 22.72
CA SER A 354 22.19 -11.91 23.66
C SER A 354 21.29 -10.74 23.29
N THR A 355 20.64 -10.15 24.28
CA THR A 355 20.07 -8.80 24.18
C THR A 355 21.06 -7.82 24.79
N ILE A 356 21.43 -6.78 24.07
CA ILE A 356 22.41 -5.80 24.53
C ILE A 356 21.71 -4.45 24.62
N GLU A 357 21.30 -4.07 25.83
CA GLU A 357 20.74 -2.74 26.13
C GLU A 357 21.85 -1.67 26.18
N SER A 358 22.59 -1.41 25.09
CA SER A 358 23.57 -0.29 25.04
C SER A 358 24.14 0.00 23.64
N ASP A 359 24.84 1.13 23.51
CA ASP A 359 25.64 1.61 22.35
C ASP A 359 26.71 0.64 21.79
N SER A 360 26.78 -0.61 22.27
CA SER A 360 27.76 -1.61 21.82
C SER A 360 27.28 -2.49 20.65
N VAL A 361 25.98 -2.44 20.30
CA VAL A 361 25.46 -2.98 19.03
C VAL A 361 25.45 -1.85 17.99
N LYS A 362 26.00 -2.08 16.81
CA LYS A 362 25.92 -1.09 15.70
C LYS A 362 24.48 -0.83 15.24
N ALA A 363 23.56 -1.76 15.50
CA ALA A 363 22.20 -1.77 14.96
C ALA A 363 21.27 -0.83 15.75
N PRO A 364 20.33 -0.13 15.09
CA PRO A 364 19.35 0.73 15.76
C PRO A 364 18.26 -0.08 16.48
N GLN A 365 17.29 0.62 17.08
CA GLN A 365 16.13 0.02 17.76
C GLN A 365 15.47 -1.08 16.92
N GLN A 366 15.08 -2.20 17.56
CA GLN A 366 14.59 -3.44 16.94
C GLN A 366 15.54 -4.12 15.95
N GLY A 367 16.76 -3.61 15.81
CA GLY A 367 17.80 -4.18 14.98
C GLY A 367 18.56 -5.30 15.66
N TYR A 368 19.24 -6.10 14.84
CA TYR A 368 20.07 -7.20 15.29
C TYR A 368 21.25 -7.46 14.37
N THR A 369 22.20 -8.22 14.90
CA THR A 369 23.26 -8.83 14.11
C THR A 369 23.20 -10.34 14.26
N LEU A 370 23.37 -11.07 13.16
CA LEU A 370 23.56 -12.52 13.13
C LEU A 370 24.92 -12.76 12.51
N LYS A 371 25.79 -13.52 13.17
CA LYS A 371 27.12 -13.85 12.64
C LYS A 371 27.36 -15.34 12.71
N THR A 372 27.93 -15.88 11.64
CA THR A 372 28.31 -17.29 11.58
C THR A 372 29.82 -17.39 11.48
N GLN A 373 30.46 -18.16 12.36
CA GLN A 373 31.92 -18.32 12.43
C GLN A 373 32.28 -19.79 12.60
N ASP A 374 33.27 -20.23 11.84
CA ASP A 374 33.96 -21.50 12.08
C ASP A 374 35.06 -21.27 13.14
N ALA A 375 34.84 -21.77 14.37
CA ALA A 375 35.80 -21.69 15.47
C ALA A 375 36.74 -22.92 15.51
N GLY A 376 36.88 -23.63 14.39
CA GLY A 376 37.74 -24.78 14.16
C GLY A 376 37.18 -26.09 14.73
N HIS A 377 36.75 -26.10 15.99
CA HIS A 377 36.16 -27.27 16.66
C HIS A 377 34.64 -27.18 16.84
N SER A 378 34.06 -26.01 16.57
CA SER A 378 32.63 -25.74 16.66
C SER A 378 32.20 -24.69 15.65
N ASP A 379 31.02 -24.89 15.06
CA ASP A 379 30.32 -23.85 14.31
C ASP A 379 29.59 -22.95 15.31
N VAL A 380 29.88 -21.64 15.27
CA VAL A 380 29.31 -20.66 16.21
C VAL A 380 28.41 -19.69 15.46
N ILE A 381 27.14 -19.67 15.84
CA ILE A 381 26.16 -18.67 15.38
C ILE A 381 25.88 -17.72 16.54
N SER A 382 26.13 -16.42 16.35
CA SER A 382 25.87 -15.40 17.38
C SER A 382 24.77 -14.46 16.92
N ILE A 383 23.74 -14.29 17.74
CA ILE A 383 22.64 -13.34 17.55
C ILE A 383 22.72 -12.30 18.66
N SER A 384 22.89 -11.04 18.28
CA SER A 384 22.89 -9.91 19.20
C SER A 384 21.86 -8.88 18.76
N GLY A 385 20.77 -8.75 19.52
CA GLY A 385 19.73 -7.75 19.31
C GLY A 385 19.95 -6.50 20.15
N PHE A 386 19.51 -5.35 19.63
CA PHE A 386 19.49 -4.07 20.36
C PHE A 386 18.51 -4.12 21.55
N ASP A 387 17.34 -4.71 21.34
CA ASP A 387 16.29 -4.92 22.34
C ASP A 387 15.75 -6.36 22.23
N HIS A 388 14.71 -6.69 23.00
CA HIS A 388 14.09 -8.01 22.99
C HIS A 388 13.45 -8.32 21.64
N GLU A 389 12.81 -7.35 21.01
CA GLU A 389 12.22 -7.46 19.68
C GLU A 389 13.29 -7.77 18.63
N GLY A 390 14.39 -7.02 18.60
CA GLY A 390 15.51 -7.27 17.69
C GLY A 390 16.13 -8.65 17.90
N THR A 391 16.27 -9.07 19.17
CA THR A 391 16.75 -10.42 19.49
C THR A 391 15.81 -11.49 18.94
N PHE A 392 14.49 -11.32 19.15
CA PHE A 392 13.45 -12.21 18.61
C PHE A 392 13.49 -12.27 17.08
N TYR A 393 13.67 -11.13 16.39
CA TYR A 393 13.79 -11.09 14.93
C TYR A 393 15.06 -11.74 14.41
N GLY A 394 16.18 -11.61 15.12
CA GLY A 394 17.42 -12.33 14.80
C GLY A 394 17.24 -13.85 14.89
N ILE A 395 16.56 -14.33 15.93
CA ILE A 395 16.19 -15.75 16.04
C ILE A 395 15.27 -16.16 14.89
N GLY A 396 14.25 -15.35 14.59
CA GLY A 396 13.33 -15.61 13.48
C GLY A 396 14.01 -15.70 12.12
N THR A 397 15.08 -14.94 11.93
CA THR A 397 15.91 -14.99 10.71
C THR A 397 16.72 -16.27 10.64
N LEU A 398 17.34 -16.69 11.76
CA LEU A 398 18.03 -17.97 11.83
C LEU A 398 17.08 -19.15 11.54
N ILE A 399 15.86 -19.14 12.10
CA ILE A 399 14.84 -20.16 11.84
C ILE A 399 14.56 -20.30 10.33
N GLN A 400 14.46 -19.19 9.61
CA GLN A 400 14.24 -19.20 8.16
C GLN A 400 15.43 -19.72 7.35
N LEU A 401 16.63 -19.68 7.92
CA LEU A 401 17.87 -20.19 7.32
C LEU A 401 18.14 -21.66 7.65
N ILE A 402 17.29 -22.31 8.45
CA ILE A 402 17.39 -23.75 8.73
C ILE A 402 16.55 -24.50 7.69
N ASP A 403 17.22 -25.31 6.87
CA ASP A 403 16.60 -26.21 5.90
C ASP A 403 16.49 -27.62 6.50
N THR A 404 15.29 -27.95 6.95
CA THR A 404 14.96 -29.23 7.59
C THR A 404 14.92 -30.40 6.60
N ALA A 405 14.70 -30.13 5.31
CA ALA A 405 14.70 -31.19 4.30
C ALA A 405 16.12 -31.67 4.00
N GLN A 406 17.09 -30.75 4.01
CA GLN A 406 18.49 -31.05 3.74
C GLN A 406 19.33 -31.24 5.02
N ASN A 407 18.76 -30.98 6.20
CA ASN A 407 19.48 -30.95 7.48
C ASN A 407 20.69 -30.02 7.45
N ILE A 408 20.50 -28.78 7.00
CA ILE A 408 21.56 -27.78 6.93
C ILE A 408 21.10 -26.44 7.50
N ILE A 409 22.07 -25.63 7.94
CA ILE A 409 21.88 -24.21 8.28
C ILE A 409 22.61 -23.38 7.25
N TRP A 410 21.90 -22.47 6.60
CA TRP A 410 22.42 -21.47 5.68
C TRP A 410 22.99 -20.30 6.48
N GLY A 411 24.23 -20.44 6.95
CA GLY A 411 24.93 -19.42 7.73
C GLY A 411 25.27 -18.18 6.91
N ALA A 412 25.25 -17.01 7.54
CA ALA A 412 25.65 -15.73 6.96
C ALA A 412 26.01 -14.74 8.08
N ASN A 413 26.63 -13.62 7.69
CA ASN A 413 26.72 -12.42 8.51
C ASN A 413 25.64 -11.44 8.06
N ILE A 414 24.72 -11.13 8.95
CA ILE A 414 23.56 -10.27 8.70
C ILE A 414 23.60 -9.10 9.69
N TYR A 415 23.39 -7.90 9.17
CA TYR A 415 23.15 -6.68 9.91
C TYR A 415 21.81 -6.13 9.46
N ASP A 416 20.84 -6.02 10.37
CA ASP A 416 19.45 -5.83 9.98
C ASP A 416 18.63 -5.04 11.00
N TYR A 417 17.65 -4.29 10.50
CA TYR A 417 16.75 -3.44 11.28
C TYR A 417 15.57 -2.96 10.42
N PRO A 418 14.41 -2.62 11.03
CA PRO A 418 13.26 -2.13 10.29
C PRO A 418 13.33 -0.64 9.95
N ASP A 419 12.71 -0.23 8.84
CA ASP A 419 12.44 1.18 8.54
C ASP A 419 11.29 1.75 9.39
N PHE A 420 10.20 0.98 9.55
CA PHE A 420 9.07 1.32 10.42
C PHE A 420 9.18 0.65 11.77
N LEU A 421 9.11 1.40 12.87
CA LEU A 421 9.22 0.88 14.24
C LEU A 421 7.91 0.31 14.78
N GLY A 422 6.76 0.75 14.24
CA GLY A 422 5.44 0.20 14.57
C GLY A 422 4.78 -0.41 13.36
N ARG A 423 4.71 -1.73 13.32
CA ARG A 423 4.21 -2.50 12.18
C ARG A 423 2.97 -3.24 12.63
N SER A 424 1.82 -2.79 12.15
CA SER A 424 0.54 -3.30 12.64
C SER A 424 -0.15 -4.26 11.69
N TYR A 425 -1.02 -5.10 12.26
CA TYR A 425 -2.00 -5.89 11.52
C TYR A 425 -3.33 -5.91 12.25
N LEU A 426 -4.42 -5.97 11.48
CA LEU A 426 -5.79 -5.96 11.99
C LEU A 426 -6.23 -7.37 12.40
N LEU A 427 -6.72 -7.48 13.63
CA LEU A 427 -7.44 -8.66 14.09
C LEU A 427 -8.87 -8.68 13.53
N SER A 428 -9.39 -9.88 13.31
CA SER A 428 -10.75 -10.12 12.79
C SER A 428 -11.81 -9.51 13.70
N SER A 429 -12.93 -9.09 13.12
CA SER A 429 -14.12 -8.72 13.91
C SER A 429 -14.82 -9.96 14.42
N TRP A 430 -14.50 -10.40 15.64
CA TRP A 430 -15.02 -11.62 16.25
C TRP A 430 -16.54 -11.58 16.48
N GLY A 431 -17.28 -12.38 15.71
CA GLY A 431 -18.66 -12.77 15.95
C GLY A 431 -18.77 -14.03 16.81
N ASP A 432 -17.77 -14.91 16.78
CA ASP A 432 -17.74 -16.14 17.57
C ASP A 432 -16.32 -16.59 17.98
N SER A 433 -16.25 -17.68 18.75
CA SER A 433 -14.99 -18.23 19.26
C SER A 433 -14.08 -18.83 18.19
N SER A 434 -14.61 -19.21 17.02
CA SER A 434 -13.80 -19.79 15.94
C SER A 434 -12.96 -18.72 15.24
N GLU A 435 -13.53 -17.54 15.01
CA GLU A 435 -12.81 -16.39 14.45
C GLU A 435 -11.70 -15.91 15.42
N LEU A 436 -12.00 -15.87 16.73
CA LEU A 436 -10.99 -15.57 17.76
C LEU A 436 -9.88 -16.63 17.79
N GLN A 437 -10.24 -17.92 17.75
CA GLN A 437 -9.25 -19.00 17.76
C GLN A 437 -8.35 -18.91 16.53
N ASN A 438 -8.91 -18.61 15.35
CA ASN A 438 -8.14 -18.41 14.14
C ASN A 438 -7.12 -17.28 14.30
N ASP A 439 -7.50 -16.10 14.79
CA ASP A 439 -6.54 -15.02 15.03
C ASP A 439 -5.46 -15.44 16.04
N TYR A 440 -5.86 -16.11 17.13
CA TYR A 440 -4.94 -16.59 18.16
C TYR A 440 -3.89 -17.56 17.60
N ASP A 441 -4.31 -18.52 16.77
CA ASP A 441 -3.44 -19.51 16.13
C ASP A 441 -2.45 -18.86 15.15
N ASN A 442 -2.75 -17.66 14.64
CA ASN A 442 -1.91 -16.95 13.67
C ASN A 442 -0.96 -15.93 14.31
N LEU A 443 -1.06 -15.62 15.61
CA LEU A 443 -0.21 -14.61 16.29
C LEU A 443 1.29 -14.88 16.10
N GLN A 444 1.69 -16.15 16.19
CA GLN A 444 3.08 -16.55 15.98
C GLN A 444 3.54 -16.26 14.55
N LYS A 445 2.72 -16.61 13.55
CA LYS A 445 3.03 -16.36 12.13
C LYS A 445 3.22 -14.87 11.87
N MET A 446 2.33 -14.02 12.40
CA MET A 446 2.43 -12.56 12.27
C MET A 446 3.65 -11.99 12.97
N SER A 447 3.99 -12.49 14.17
CA SER A 447 5.19 -12.08 14.90
C SER A 447 6.47 -12.48 14.15
N MET A 448 6.49 -13.65 13.50
CA MET A 448 7.60 -14.12 12.67
C MET A 448 7.77 -13.34 11.36
N LEU A 449 6.71 -12.71 10.86
CA LEU A 449 6.76 -11.68 9.81
C LEU A 449 7.19 -10.31 10.38
N ARG A 450 7.61 -10.27 11.65
CA ARG A 450 8.12 -9.10 12.35
C ARG A 450 7.07 -8.01 12.60
N PHE A 451 5.77 -8.31 12.53
CA PHE A 451 4.75 -7.40 13.04
C PHE A 451 4.79 -7.34 14.57
N ASN A 452 4.71 -6.14 15.13
CA ASN A 452 4.83 -5.92 16.58
C ASN A 452 3.62 -5.21 17.20
N LYS A 453 2.58 -4.96 16.41
CA LYS A 453 1.37 -4.28 16.87
C LYS A 453 0.12 -4.99 16.35
N ALA A 454 -0.48 -5.85 17.15
CA ALA A 454 -1.79 -6.42 16.82
C ALA A 454 -2.87 -5.42 17.25
N TYR A 455 -3.70 -4.95 16.32
CA TYR A 455 -4.70 -3.96 16.65
C TYR A 455 -6.12 -4.50 16.56
N VAL A 456 -6.91 -4.06 17.54
CA VAL A 456 -8.32 -4.35 17.72
C VAL A 456 -9.08 -3.12 17.23
N GLY A 457 -9.74 -3.23 16.08
CA GLY A 457 -10.52 -2.14 15.48
C GLY A 457 -11.72 -1.70 16.34
N TYR A 458 -12.51 -0.74 15.86
CA TYR A 458 -13.71 -0.30 16.59
C TYR A 458 -14.98 -1.09 16.24
N GLY A 459 -14.99 -1.79 15.10
CA GLY A 459 -16.08 -2.68 14.66
C GLY A 459 -15.93 -4.15 15.09
N GLN A 460 -15.26 -4.42 16.22
CA GLN A 460 -14.71 -5.75 16.54
C GLN A 460 -15.73 -6.80 16.97
N THR A 461 -17.01 -6.45 17.15
CA THR A 461 -18.07 -7.46 17.10
C THR A 461 -18.87 -7.20 15.84
N LYS A 462 -18.91 -8.18 14.94
CA LYS A 462 -19.55 -8.09 13.63
C LYS A 462 -20.99 -7.57 13.77
N ASN A 463 -21.33 -6.54 12.98
CA ASN A 463 -22.66 -5.91 12.93
C ASN A 463 -23.14 -5.25 14.24
N ARG A 464 -22.25 -4.93 15.19
CA ARG A 464 -22.61 -4.21 16.41
C ARG A 464 -22.16 -2.75 16.38
N LYS A 465 -23.02 -1.85 16.86
CA LYS A 465 -22.78 -0.40 16.98
C LYS A 465 -22.69 0.09 18.42
N ASP A 466 -22.83 -0.81 19.39
CA ASP A 466 -22.82 -0.54 20.82
C ASP A 466 -21.43 -0.74 21.44
N TRP A 467 -20.44 -0.01 20.91
CA TRP A 467 -19.05 0.02 21.38
C TRP A 467 -18.91 0.29 22.89
N TYR A 468 -19.87 1.04 23.46
CA TYR A 468 -19.96 1.37 24.89
C TYR A 468 -20.37 0.18 25.78
N ASN A 469 -20.74 -0.95 25.18
CA ASN A 469 -21.08 -2.20 25.86
C ASN A 469 -20.36 -3.40 25.20
N PRO A 470 -19.03 -3.55 25.41
CA PRO A 470 -18.24 -4.62 24.79
C PRO A 470 -18.79 -6.02 25.08
N SER A 471 -18.79 -6.91 24.08
CA SER A 471 -19.22 -8.31 24.26
C SER A 471 -18.24 -9.10 25.13
N GLU A 472 -18.71 -10.24 25.66
CA GLU A 472 -17.84 -11.21 26.32
C GLU A 472 -16.76 -11.74 25.37
N ILE A 473 -17.09 -12.01 24.10
CA ILE A 473 -16.10 -12.48 23.11
C ILE A 473 -15.01 -11.44 22.85
N TYR A 474 -15.35 -10.16 22.79
CA TYR A 474 -14.37 -9.07 22.69
C TYR A 474 -13.45 -9.03 23.90
N ILE A 475 -14.01 -9.06 25.11
CA ILE A 475 -13.24 -9.01 26.37
C ILE A 475 -12.33 -10.24 26.47
N GLN A 476 -12.83 -11.43 26.12
CA GLN A 476 -12.07 -12.67 26.08
C GLN A 476 -10.91 -12.57 25.10
N GLY A 477 -11.15 -12.09 23.88
CA GLY A 477 -10.14 -11.98 22.83
C GLY A 477 -9.02 -11.00 23.17
N VAL A 478 -9.37 -9.80 23.66
CA VAL A 478 -8.38 -8.81 24.12
C VAL A 478 -7.50 -9.41 25.23
N ARG A 479 -8.11 -10.09 26.21
CA ARG A 479 -7.35 -10.71 27.31
C ARG A 479 -6.49 -11.88 26.87
N SER A 480 -6.97 -12.74 25.97
CA SER A 480 -6.22 -13.92 25.52
C SER A 480 -5.01 -13.53 24.67
N ILE A 481 -5.18 -12.57 23.77
CA ILE A 481 -4.09 -12.07 22.92
C ILE A 481 -3.08 -11.27 23.75
N GLY A 482 -3.55 -10.45 24.70
CA GLY A 482 -2.67 -9.71 25.61
C GLY A 482 -1.76 -10.64 26.42
N LYS A 483 -2.35 -11.69 27.02
CA LYS A 483 -1.59 -12.74 27.73
C LYS A 483 -0.63 -13.50 26.80
N TRP A 484 -1.00 -13.69 25.55
CA TRP A 484 -0.12 -14.33 24.58
C TRP A 484 1.14 -13.48 24.36
N TYR A 485 1.00 -12.17 24.15
CA TYR A 485 2.15 -11.26 23.99
C TYR A 485 2.98 -11.11 25.26
N GLU A 486 2.34 -11.03 26.44
CA GLU A 486 3.03 -11.01 27.73
C GLU A 486 3.94 -12.25 27.91
N LYS A 487 3.42 -13.43 27.54
CA LYS A 487 4.16 -14.69 27.67
C LYS A 487 5.23 -14.88 26.59
N ASN A 488 4.92 -14.55 25.35
CA ASN A 488 5.72 -14.94 24.19
C ASN A 488 6.62 -13.83 23.64
N GLY A 489 6.36 -12.57 23.98
CA GLY A 489 7.06 -11.42 23.38
C GLY A 489 6.69 -11.19 21.92
N GLY A 490 7.53 -10.45 21.19
CA GLY A 490 7.41 -10.24 19.74
C GLY A 490 6.44 -9.13 19.31
N GLY A 491 5.60 -8.60 20.21
CA GLY A 491 4.68 -7.51 19.91
C GLY A 491 3.82 -7.08 21.09
N SER A 492 2.80 -6.25 20.79
CA SER A 492 1.86 -5.71 21.77
C SER A 492 0.48 -5.44 21.17
N LEU A 493 -0.50 -5.22 22.03
CA LEU A 493 -1.85 -4.84 21.63
C LEU A 493 -1.98 -3.33 21.41
N ALA A 494 -2.77 -2.96 20.39
CA ALA A 494 -3.30 -1.62 20.19
C ALA A 494 -4.84 -1.64 20.17
N ILE A 495 -5.46 -0.71 20.89
CA ILE A 495 -6.92 -0.64 21.00
C ILE A 495 -7.45 0.59 20.29
N MET A 496 -8.40 0.39 19.38
CA MET A 496 -9.04 1.50 18.67
C MET A 496 -10.49 1.64 19.08
N ILE A 497 -10.92 2.85 19.48
CA ILE A 497 -12.33 3.15 19.79
C ILE A 497 -12.78 4.42 19.06
N ASN A 498 -13.90 4.31 18.35
CA ASN A 498 -14.60 5.44 17.74
C ASN A 498 -15.90 5.67 18.55
N PRO A 499 -15.96 6.69 19.44
CA PRO A 499 -17.15 6.95 20.25
C PRO A 499 -18.37 7.36 19.42
N TYR A 500 -18.19 7.75 18.16
CA TYR A 500 -19.26 8.14 17.24
C TYR A 500 -19.86 6.95 16.47
N TYR A 501 -19.24 5.77 16.51
CA TYR A 501 -19.64 4.59 15.72
C TYR A 501 -21.07 4.06 15.98
N HIS A 502 -21.72 4.54 17.04
CA HIS A 502 -23.13 4.25 17.30
C HIS A 502 -24.08 4.95 16.31
N PHE A 503 -23.61 5.97 15.57
CA PHE A 503 -24.33 6.63 14.50
C PHE A 503 -24.25 5.88 13.16
N GLU A 504 -25.10 6.27 12.20
CA GLU A 504 -24.88 5.94 10.80
C GLU A 504 -23.69 6.72 10.21
N TYR A 505 -23.15 6.20 9.10
CA TYR A 505 -22.05 6.86 8.39
C TYR A 505 -22.44 8.29 8.03
N GLU A 506 -21.68 9.25 8.57
CA GLU A 506 -21.90 10.69 8.47
C GLU A 506 -23.38 11.05 8.67
N MET A 507 -23.96 10.62 9.78
CA MET A 507 -25.39 10.79 10.01
C MET A 507 -25.79 12.28 10.10
N TYR A 508 -26.87 12.63 9.41
CA TYR A 508 -27.45 13.97 9.45
C TYR A 508 -28.16 14.19 10.80
N VAL A 509 -27.75 15.23 11.54
CA VAL A 509 -28.23 15.48 12.93
C VAL A 509 -29.75 15.57 13.04
N PRO A 510 -30.49 16.23 12.12
CA PRO A 510 -31.95 16.26 12.15
C PRO A 510 -32.65 14.89 12.02
N ASP A 511 -31.98 13.90 11.43
CA ASP A 511 -32.52 12.55 11.26
C ASP A 511 -32.32 11.67 12.52
N MET A 512 -31.60 12.18 13.53
CA MET A 512 -31.31 11.43 14.75
C MET A 512 -32.48 11.44 15.75
N SER A 513 -32.79 10.27 16.29
CA SER A 513 -33.68 10.15 17.43
C SER A 513 -33.02 10.65 18.71
N ASP A 514 -33.82 11.12 19.67
CA ASP A 514 -33.29 11.56 20.98
C ASP A 514 -32.58 10.40 21.69
N THR A 515 -33.13 9.19 21.66
CA THR A 515 -32.47 8.02 22.26
C THR A 515 -31.05 7.83 21.72
N LEU A 516 -30.85 8.00 20.42
CA LEU A 516 -29.54 7.87 19.78
C LEU A 516 -28.58 8.98 20.21
N LYS A 517 -29.06 10.24 20.26
CA LYS A 517 -28.27 11.42 20.65
C LYS A 517 -27.66 11.34 22.05
N TYR A 518 -28.36 10.69 22.98
CA TYR A 518 -27.97 10.60 24.40
C TYR A 518 -27.31 9.28 24.80
N ILE A 519 -26.95 8.42 23.83
CA ILE A 519 -26.13 7.23 24.11
C ILE A 519 -24.77 7.65 24.67
N TRP A 520 -24.14 8.65 24.05
CA TRP A 520 -22.85 9.19 24.44
C TRP A 520 -22.77 10.69 24.12
N GLN A 521 -22.13 11.46 25.00
CA GLN A 521 -21.93 12.90 24.89
C GLN A 521 -20.52 13.26 25.39
N HIS A 522 -20.05 14.46 25.09
CA HIS A 522 -18.75 14.95 25.56
C HIS A 522 -18.83 15.51 26.99
N ASP A 523 -19.36 14.72 27.91
CA ASP A 523 -19.47 15.03 29.34
C ASP A 523 -18.66 14.04 30.19
N GLU A 524 -18.64 14.25 31.51
CA GLU A 524 -17.91 13.38 32.44
C GLU A 524 -18.37 11.91 32.33
N LYS A 525 -19.66 11.65 32.16
CA LYS A 525 -20.20 10.30 32.05
C LYS A 525 -19.73 9.63 30.76
N GLY A 526 -19.77 10.33 29.64
CA GLY A 526 -19.26 9.86 28.35
C GLY A 526 -17.76 9.57 28.40
N MET A 527 -16.98 10.43 29.07
CA MET A 527 -15.53 10.20 29.26
C MET A 527 -15.25 8.98 30.14
N GLN A 528 -16.03 8.76 31.19
CA GLN A 528 -15.91 7.56 32.04
C GLN A 528 -16.24 6.28 31.26
N THR A 529 -17.28 6.30 30.42
CA THR A 529 -17.61 5.19 29.51
C THR A 529 -16.45 4.90 28.56
N LEU A 530 -15.90 5.94 27.91
CA LEU A 530 -14.78 5.79 26.98
C LEU A 530 -13.53 5.23 27.68
N LYS A 531 -13.18 5.77 28.86
CA LYS A 531 -12.10 5.26 29.72
C LYS A 531 -12.33 3.79 30.06
N ALA A 532 -13.54 3.41 30.46
CA ALA A 532 -13.85 2.03 30.86
C ALA A 532 -13.62 1.03 29.72
N VAL A 533 -13.96 1.38 28.48
CA VAL A 533 -13.74 0.53 27.31
C VAL A 533 -12.24 0.40 26.98
N PHE A 534 -11.49 1.51 26.94
CA PHE A 534 -10.04 1.45 26.74
C PHE A 534 -9.33 0.67 27.84
N ASN A 535 -9.81 0.79 29.08
CA ASN A 535 -9.21 0.12 30.24
C ASN A 535 -9.21 -1.41 30.12
N ILE A 536 -10.11 -2.01 29.33
CA ILE A 536 -10.10 -3.46 29.04
C ILE A 536 -8.76 -3.87 28.40
N GLY A 537 -8.29 -3.11 27.41
CA GLY A 537 -7.02 -3.38 26.75
C GLY A 537 -5.82 -2.96 27.58
N MET A 538 -5.90 -1.84 28.30
CA MET A 538 -4.80 -1.41 29.19
C MET A 538 -4.53 -2.46 30.29
N GLN A 539 -5.58 -3.04 30.88
CA GLN A 539 -5.46 -4.15 31.84
C GLN A 539 -4.93 -5.45 31.19
N SER A 540 -4.95 -5.55 29.87
CA SER A 540 -4.46 -6.69 29.09
C SER A 540 -3.09 -6.41 28.46
N GLY A 541 -2.40 -5.34 28.88
CA GLY A 541 -1.04 -5.03 28.42
C GLY A 541 -0.96 -4.27 27.09
N ALA A 542 -2.04 -3.61 26.66
CA ALA A 542 -1.98 -2.71 25.51
C ALA A 542 -1.00 -1.55 25.78
N THR A 543 -0.18 -1.23 24.77
CA THR A 543 0.83 -0.15 24.84
C THR A 543 0.45 1.04 23.96
N THR A 544 -0.58 0.87 23.13
CA THR A 544 -1.08 1.89 22.20
C THR A 544 -2.59 1.96 22.27
N ILE A 545 -3.14 3.16 22.22
CA ILE A 545 -4.55 3.38 21.93
C ILE A 545 -4.73 4.33 20.77
N MET A 546 -5.81 4.15 20.02
CA MET A 546 -6.29 5.08 19.01
C MET A 546 -7.71 5.52 19.33
N LEU A 547 -7.88 6.83 19.45
CA LEU A 547 -9.17 7.48 19.55
C LEU A 547 -9.58 8.00 18.19
N MET A 548 -10.83 7.77 17.78
CA MET A 548 -11.24 8.03 16.40
C MET A 548 -12.43 8.99 16.30
N GLY A 549 -12.44 9.79 15.24
CA GLY A 549 -13.53 10.65 14.81
C GLY A 549 -13.79 10.55 13.31
N ASP A 550 -13.27 9.53 12.65
CA ASP A 550 -13.54 9.24 11.24
C ASP A 550 -14.99 8.76 11.04
N ASP A 551 -15.52 9.00 9.85
CA ASP A 551 -16.74 8.44 9.23
C ASP A 551 -18.08 8.61 9.95
N PHE A 552 -18.13 8.73 11.27
CA PHE A 552 -19.35 8.65 12.07
C PHE A 552 -19.64 9.94 12.84
N VAL A 553 -18.76 10.94 12.73
CA VAL A 553 -19.07 12.26 13.30
C VAL A 553 -20.24 12.88 12.55
N PRO A 554 -21.28 13.35 13.26
CA PRO A 554 -22.50 13.87 12.62
C PRO A 554 -22.28 15.19 11.87
N HIS A 555 -23.21 15.54 11.00
CA HIS A 555 -23.24 16.84 10.32
C HIS A 555 -24.62 17.52 10.41
N GLU A 556 -24.63 18.86 10.52
CA GLU A 556 -25.85 19.66 10.74
C GLU A 556 -26.47 20.26 9.49
N LYS A 557 -25.69 20.38 8.41
CA LYS A 557 -26.15 20.92 7.12
C LYS A 557 -26.36 19.77 6.15
N ASP A 558 -27.20 19.94 5.12
CA ASP A 558 -27.35 18.98 4.02
C ASP A 558 -26.11 18.99 3.09
N TYR A 559 -24.95 18.80 3.70
CA TYR A 559 -23.65 18.76 3.06
C TYR A 559 -22.69 18.01 3.99
N ARG A 560 -22.37 16.77 3.61
CA ARG A 560 -21.37 15.93 4.28
C ARG A 560 -20.04 16.69 4.37
N LYS A 561 -19.21 16.35 5.37
CA LYS A 561 -17.94 17.03 5.72
C LYS A 561 -18.08 18.40 6.43
N LEU A 562 -19.29 18.84 6.76
CA LEU A 562 -19.54 19.96 7.69
C LEU A 562 -19.96 19.41 9.06
N TYR A 563 -18.99 18.76 9.71
CA TYR A 563 -19.21 18.07 10.97
C TYR A 563 -19.57 19.00 12.13
N SER A 564 -20.39 18.53 13.05
CA SER A 564 -20.93 19.32 14.15
C SER A 564 -21.20 18.49 15.40
N LEU A 565 -21.50 19.19 16.50
CA LEU A 565 -22.10 18.60 17.70
C LEU A 565 -23.59 18.33 17.45
N TRP A 566 -24.17 17.38 18.19
CA TRP A 566 -25.53 16.87 17.92
C TRP A 566 -26.55 17.08 19.04
N THR A 567 -26.14 17.40 20.27
CA THR A 567 -27.06 17.78 21.37
C THR A 567 -26.87 19.23 21.78
N ASP A 568 -27.91 19.82 22.38
CA ASP A 568 -27.87 21.20 22.85
C ASP A 568 -26.93 21.35 24.06
N GLU A 569 -26.87 20.36 24.95
CA GLU A 569 -25.96 20.34 26.10
C GLU A 569 -24.49 20.27 25.67
N ASP A 570 -24.17 19.50 24.63
CA ASP A 570 -22.82 19.45 24.09
C ASP A 570 -22.44 20.78 23.44
N LYS A 571 -23.37 21.44 22.72
CA LYS A 571 -23.14 22.77 22.14
C LYS A 571 -22.99 23.87 23.19
N GLU A 572 -23.72 23.76 24.29
CA GLU A 572 -23.61 24.69 25.42
C GLU A 572 -22.27 24.52 26.14
N ARG A 573 -21.85 23.26 26.35
CA ARG A 573 -20.58 22.92 27.02
C ARG A 573 -19.37 23.21 26.15
N HIS A 574 -19.45 22.83 24.88
CA HIS A 574 -18.39 22.92 23.88
C HIS A 574 -18.89 23.78 22.73
N ARG A 575 -18.32 24.97 22.56
CA ARG A 575 -18.74 25.89 21.49
C ARG A 575 -18.47 25.34 20.09
N THR A 576 -17.51 24.43 19.95
CA THR A 576 -17.07 23.86 18.67
C THR A 576 -16.82 22.35 18.81
N LEU A 577 -16.87 21.63 17.68
CA LEU A 577 -16.49 20.22 17.64
C LEU A 577 -15.02 20.01 18.07
N ALA A 578 -14.11 20.91 17.65
CA ALA A 578 -12.72 20.87 18.09
C ALA A 578 -12.62 20.99 19.61
N GLY A 579 -13.32 21.94 20.24
CA GLY A 579 -13.38 22.08 21.70
C GLY A 579 -13.82 20.79 22.42
N ALA A 580 -14.85 20.12 21.89
CA ALA A 580 -15.34 18.86 22.43
C ALA A 580 -14.30 17.72 22.31
N GLN A 581 -13.61 17.63 21.18
CA GLN A 581 -12.59 16.62 20.95
C GLN A 581 -11.27 16.93 21.70
N ILE A 582 -10.93 18.20 21.90
CA ILE A 582 -9.84 18.63 22.79
C ILE A 582 -10.11 18.14 24.22
N TYR A 583 -11.33 18.36 24.72
CA TYR A 583 -11.74 17.88 26.05
C TYR A 583 -11.57 16.36 26.16
N MET A 584 -12.07 15.63 25.16
CA MET A 584 -11.97 14.18 25.11
C MET A 584 -10.53 13.67 25.07
N ILE A 585 -9.70 14.23 24.19
CA ILE A 585 -8.29 13.84 24.04
C ILE A 585 -7.52 14.10 25.33
N ASN A 586 -7.65 15.30 25.91
CA ASN A 586 -6.94 15.65 27.14
C ASN A 586 -7.37 14.80 28.34
N TYR A 587 -8.66 14.44 28.44
CA TYR A 587 -9.15 13.56 29.50
C TYR A 587 -8.44 12.20 29.45
N ILE A 588 -8.46 11.55 28.28
CA ILE A 588 -7.88 10.22 28.08
C ILE A 588 -6.35 10.28 28.19
N TYR A 589 -5.71 11.28 27.61
CA TYR A 589 -4.26 11.47 27.69
C TYR A 589 -3.78 11.59 29.14
N ASN A 590 -4.43 12.43 29.95
CA ASN A 590 -4.05 12.60 31.35
C ASN A 590 -4.26 11.33 32.16
N TRP A 591 -5.32 10.58 31.89
CA TRP A 591 -5.52 9.26 32.50
C TRP A 591 -4.38 8.31 32.14
N LEU A 592 -4.01 8.19 30.87
CA LEU A 592 -2.92 7.31 30.43
C LEU A 592 -1.58 7.71 31.04
N LYS A 593 -1.22 9.00 31.05
CA LYS A 593 0.06 9.42 31.64
C LYS A 593 0.15 9.13 33.14
N ASN A 594 -0.97 9.15 33.85
CA ASN A 594 -1.02 8.90 35.29
C ASN A 594 -1.04 7.41 35.65
N GLU A 595 -1.84 6.60 34.94
CA GLU A 595 -2.07 5.19 35.30
C GLU A 595 -1.26 4.20 34.44
N TYR A 596 -0.88 4.60 33.21
CA TYR A 596 -0.22 3.75 32.22
C TYR A 596 0.92 4.51 31.48
N PRO A 597 1.95 4.99 32.21
CA PRO A 597 3.01 5.79 31.62
C PRO A 597 3.73 5.04 30.49
N GLY A 598 4.06 5.75 29.41
CA GLY A 598 4.66 5.17 28.21
C GLY A 598 3.66 4.74 27.13
N THR A 599 2.35 4.74 27.43
CA THR A 599 1.32 4.44 26.42
C THR A 599 1.34 5.49 25.29
N ARG A 600 1.38 5.01 24.05
CA ARG A 600 1.23 5.85 22.85
C ARG A 600 -0.25 6.15 22.62
N MET A 601 -0.58 7.44 22.50
CA MET A 601 -1.92 7.90 22.16
C MET A 601 -1.96 8.43 20.72
N GLU A 602 -2.95 7.98 19.97
CA GLU A 602 -3.12 8.30 18.56
C GLU A 602 -4.56 8.81 18.36
N PHE A 603 -4.75 9.77 17.46
CA PHE A 603 -6.06 10.37 17.19
C PHE A 603 -6.36 10.46 15.70
N CYS A 604 -7.46 9.85 15.26
CA CYS A 604 -7.97 9.98 13.90
C CYS A 604 -9.01 11.11 13.83
N PRO A 605 -8.72 12.25 13.18
CA PRO A 605 -9.68 13.34 13.06
C PRO A 605 -10.78 13.02 12.04
N PRO A 606 -11.92 13.73 12.06
CA PRO A 606 -12.98 13.56 11.06
C PRO A 606 -12.52 13.85 9.63
N TRP A 607 -11.59 14.81 9.48
CA TRP A 607 -10.95 15.15 8.21
C TRP A 607 -9.58 14.46 8.10
N TYR A 608 -9.59 13.13 8.02
CA TYR A 608 -8.38 12.28 7.99
C TYR A 608 -7.70 12.16 6.62
N LEU A 609 -8.13 12.90 5.59
CA LEU A 609 -7.55 12.84 4.24
C LEU A 609 -7.70 14.18 3.48
N ASN A 610 -6.85 14.42 2.48
CA ASN A 610 -6.77 15.74 1.81
C ASN A 610 -8.08 16.13 1.09
N GLU A 611 -8.74 15.22 0.37
CA GLU A 611 -10.05 15.52 -0.24
C GLU A 611 -11.13 15.89 0.77
N PHE A 612 -11.11 15.36 2.00
CA PHE A 612 -12.11 15.74 3.01
C PHE A 612 -11.86 17.16 3.48
N ILE A 613 -10.60 17.56 3.66
CA ILE A 613 -10.21 18.96 3.93
C ILE A 613 -10.73 19.84 2.78
N ASP A 614 -10.52 19.42 1.53
CA ASP A 614 -10.90 20.21 0.36
C ASP A 614 -12.41 20.40 0.23
N LYS A 615 -13.19 19.37 0.62
CA LYS A 615 -14.66 19.38 0.67
C LYS A 615 -15.21 20.13 1.90
N SER A 616 -14.41 20.40 2.93
CA SER A 616 -14.89 20.99 4.21
C SER A 616 -15.31 22.47 4.16
N ARG A 617 -15.04 23.17 3.05
CA ARG A 617 -15.32 24.61 2.85
C ARG A 617 -14.70 25.51 3.93
N GLY A 618 -13.50 25.19 4.42
CA GLY A 618 -12.80 25.97 5.45
C GLY A 618 -13.02 25.44 6.88
N SER A 619 -13.98 24.54 7.09
CA SER A 619 -14.30 24.01 8.42
C SER A 619 -13.17 23.13 8.97
N ALA A 620 -12.50 22.35 8.12
CA ALA A 620 -11.38 21.51 8.54
C ALA A 620 -10.19 22.38 8.98
N GLU A 621 -9.90 23.46 8.25
CA GLU A 621 -8.83 24.38 8.59
C GLU A 621 -9.05 25.02 9.98
N ALA A 622 -10.26 25.57 10.22
CA ALA A 622 -10.59 26.14 11.53
C ALA A 622 -10.56 25.10 12.66
N TYR A 623 -11.01 23.88 12.38
CA TYR A 623 -10.96 22.77 13.33
C TYR A 623 -9.52 22.39 13.70
N PHE A 624 -8.64 22.22 12.71
CA PHE A 624 -7.24 21.85 12.96
C PHE A 624 -6.47 22.96 13.70
N ASP A 625 -6.70 24.22 13.34
CA ASP A 625 -6.08 25.36 14.04
C ASP A 625 -6.45 25.38 15.53
N GLU A 626 -7.71 25.12 15.89
CA GLU A 626 -8.14 25.03 17.29
C GLU A 626 -7.60 23.76 17.98
N LEU A 627 -7.77 22.59 17.35
CA LEU A 627 -7.37 21.30 17.90
C LEU A 627 -5.86 21.25 18.19
N MET A 628 -5.02 21.56 17.20
CA MET A 628 -3.57 21.41 17.30
C MET A 628 -2.93 22.37 18.31
N ALA A 629 -3.57 23.51 18.58
CA ALA A 629 -3.13 24.46 19.59
C ALA A 629 -3.37 23.98 21.03
N ASN A 630 -4.25 22.99 21.24
CA ASN A 630 -4.77 22.65 22.58
C ASN A 630 -4.62 21.18 22.99
N ILE A 631 -4.04 20.32 22.14
CA ILE A 631 -3.75 18.92 22.48
C ILE A 631 -2.24 18.67 22.63
N PRO A 632 -1.81 17.65 23.39
CA PRO A 632 -0.40 17.34 23.62
C PRO A 632 0.33 17.04 22.31
N GLN A 633 1.60 17.45 22.22
CA GLN A 633 2.39 17.35 20.98
C GLN A 633 2.78 15.92 20.60
N ASP A 634 2.81 15.00 21.57
CA ASP A 634 3.13 13.58 21.39
C ASP A 634 1.92 12.72 20.99
N VAL A 635 0.73 13.30 20.83
CA VAL A 635 -0.44 12.62 20.24
C VAL A 635 -0.25 12.52 18.73
N ALA A 636 -0.17 11.31 18.19
CA ALA A 636 -0.06 11.11 16.74
C ALA A 636 -1.39 11.43 16.04
N ILE A 637 -1.33 12.02 14.84
CA ILE A 637 -2.52 12.35 14.04
C ILE A 637 -2.61 11.42 12.84
N ILE A 638 -3.73 10.69 12.74
CA ILE A 638 -3.95 9.71 11.68
C ILE A 638 -4.34 10.38 10.38
N TRP A 639 -3.86 9.80 9.29
CA TRP A 639 -4.09 10.24 7.93
C TRP A 639 -4.12 9.05 6.98
N THR A 640 -4.98 9.05 5.97
CA THR A 640 -5.04 7.97 4.97
C THR A 640 -4.45 8.35 3.60
N GLY A 641 -3.85 9.54 3.49
CA GLY A 641 -3.30 10.05 2.23
C GLY A 641 -4.14 11.13 1.55
N ASN A 642 -3.98 11.26 0.24
CA ASN A 642 -4.76 12.19 -0.57
C ASN A 642 -6.24 11.80 -0.66
N THR A 643 -6.53 10.49 -0.65
CA THR A 643 -7.86 9.89 -0.71
C THR A 643 -8.02 8.79 0.35
N VAL A 644 -9.15 8.09 0.36
CA VAL A 644 -9.38 6.96 1.30
C VAL A 644 -8.41 5.82 1.00
N ARG A 645 -8.25 5.45 -0.28
CA ARG A 645 -7.34 4.40 -0.76
C ARG A 645 -6.24 5.02 -1.59
N SER A 646 -5.24 5.57 -0.90
CA SER A 646 -4.14 6.29 -1.53
C SER A 646 -3.10 5.30 -2.04
N LEU A 647 -3.25 4.85 -3.30
CA LEU A 647 -2.23 4.03 -3.97
C LEU A 647 -0.95 4.81 -4.30
N GLN A 648 -0.99 6.13 -4.11
CA GLN A 648 0.07 7.06 -4.46
C GLN A 648 0.03 8.23 -3.48
N ILE A 649 1.16 8.50 -2.83
CA ILE A 649 1.37 9.62 -1.92
C ILE A 649 2.66 10.31 -2.33
N ASP A 650 2.65 11.63 -2.46
CA ASP A 650 3.87 12.41 -2.71
C ASP A 650 4.11 13.47 -1.62
N GLU A 651 5.23 14.20 -1.74
CA GLU A 651 5.59 15.22 -0.76
C GLU A 651 4.65 16.42 -0.76
N VAL A 652 3.91 16.67 -1.85
CA VAL A 652 2.88 17.72 -1.93
C VAL A 652 1.69 17.33 -1.06
N ASP A 653 1.28 16.07 -1.10
CA ASP A 653 0.20 15.54 -0.26
C ASP A 653 0.52 15.62 1.22
N LEU A 654 1.75 15.26 1.58
CA LEU A 654 2.25 15.39 2.96
C LEU A 654 2.29 16.84 3.39
N TYR A 655 2.88 17.72 2.57
CA TYR A 655 2.94 19.16 2.85
C TYR A 655 1.55 19.76 3.05
N ARG A 656 0.57 19.36 2.21
CA ARG A 656 -0.84 19.79 2.32
C ARG A 656 -1.41 19.47 3.68
N TYR A 657 -1.25 18.24 4.15
CA TYR A 657 -1.80 17.81 5.43
C TYR A 657 -1.05 18.45 6.61
N MET A 658 0.29 18.43 6.57
CA MET A 658 1.17 19.02 7.59
C MET A 658 0.92 20.52 7.80
N LYS A 659 0.53 21.25 6.74
CA LYS A 659 0.15 22.67 6.84
C LYS A 659 -0.96 22.89 7.87
N TYR A 660 -1.86 21.93 8.06
CA TYR A 660 -2.99 22.02 8.98
C TYR A 660 -2.77 21.23 10.26
N SER A 661 -2.29 19.98 10.18
CA SER A 661 -2.02 19.16 11.37
C SER A 661 -0.84 19.67 12.20
N LYS A 662 0.04 20.50 11.62
CA LYS A 662 1.28 21.01 12.24
C LYS A 662 2.23 19.91 12.74
N ARG A 663 2.02 18.66 12.31
CA ARG A 663 2.72 17.45 12.74
C ARG A 663 2.96 16.57 11.53
N LEU A 664 3.96 15.69 11.62
CA LEU A 664 4.04 14.57 10.69
C LEU A 664 2.76 13.75 10.83
N PRO A 665 2.05 13.42 9.73
CA PRO A 665 0.93 12.49 9.80
C PRO A 665 1.42 11.07 10.08
N MET A 666 0.55 10.26 10.67
CA MET A 666 0.74 8.81 10.73
C MET A 666 -0.19 8.14 9.73
N LEU A 667 0.38 7.38 8.79
CA LEU A 667 -0.38 6.71 7.75
C LEU A 667 -1.22 5.56 8.34
N TRP A 668 -2.52 5.61 8.06
CA TRP A 668 -3.42 4.47 8.10
C TRP A 668 -3.79 4.10 6.67
N ASP A 669 -3.15 3.04 6.19
CA ASP A 669 -3.17 2.64 4.80
C ASP A 669 -4.33 1.67 4.48
N ASN A 670 -4.88 1.81 3.28
CA ASN A 670 -5.98 1.00 2.76
C ASN A 670 -5.63 0.28 1.44
N THR A 671 -4.34 0.11 1.15
CA THR A 671 -3.80 -0.43 -0.11
C THR A 671 -4.12 -1.91 -0.30
N LEU A 672 -4.06 -2.74 0.76
CA LEU A 672 -4.22 -4.20 0.64
C LEU A 672 -5.57 -4.66 0.07
N TYR A 673 -6.57 -3.80 0.08
CA TYR A 673 -7.88 -4.07 -0.51
C TYR A 673 -8.31 -2.99 -1.50
N ALA A 674 -7.40 -2.09 -1.87
CA ALA A 674 -7.72 -0.92 -2.67
C ALA A 674 -8.38 -1.31 -4.00
N ARG A 675 -7.87 -2.35 -4.67
CA ARG A 675 -8.33 -2.87 -5.96
C ARG A 675 -9.30 -4.07 -5.86
N GLY A 676 -9.77 -4.40 -4.65
CA GLY A 676 -10.70 -5.52 -4.43
C GLY A 676 -12.12 -5.20 -4.86
N LEU A 677 -12.83 -6.17 -5.44
CA LEU A 677 -14.09 -5.98 -6.19
C LEU A 677 -15.22 -5.18 -5.52
N GLU A 678 -15.29 -5.24 -4.20
CA GLU A 678 -16.44 -4.73 -3.46
C GLU A 678 -16.19 -3.32 -2.90
N GLY A 679 -17.28 -2.57 -2.81
CA GLY A 679 -17.32 -1.28 -2.14
C GLY A 679 -17.04 -0.09 -3.05
N ILE A 680 -17.55 1.05 -2.59
CA ILE A 680 -17.56 2.33 -3.32
C ILE A 680 -16.15 2.75 -3.79
N TYR A 681 -15.10 2.41 -3.02
CA TYR A 681 -13.71 2.72 -3.38
C TYR A 681 -12.90 1.48 -3.79
N GLY A 682 -13.50 0.29 -3.86
CA GLY A 682 -12.85 -0.97 -4.25
C GLY A 682 -13.20 -1.48 -5.63
N GLY A 683 -14.36 -1.08 -6.13
CA GLY A 683 -14.82 -1.35 -7.48
C GLY A 683 -13.97 -0.77 -8.61
N TYR A 684 -12.65 -0.55 -8.48
CA TYR A 684 -11.82 -0.19 -9.64
C TYR A 684 -12.04 -1.13 -10.83
N PRO A 685 -12.04 -2.47 -10.67
CA PRO A 685 -12.45 -3.37 -11.74
C PRO A 685 -13.87 -3.09 -12.25
N SER A 686 -14.82 -2.79 -11.37
CA SER A 686 -16.21 -2.47 -11.75
C SER A 686 -16.36 -1.10 -12.40
N MET A 687 -15.33 -0.25 -12.41
CA MET A 687 -15.33 1.03 -13.12
C MET A 687 -14.50 0.99 -14.40
N TYR A 688 -13.56 0.05 -14.48
CA TYR A 688 -12.68 -0.19 -15.62
C TYR A 688 -12.61 -1.69 -15.95
N PRO A 689 -13.68 -2.30 -16.51
CA PRO A 689 -13.81 -3.74 -16.71
C PRO A 689 -12.65 -4.38 -17.48
N GLU A 690 -12.19 -3.75 -18.56
CA GLU A 690 -11.08 -4.27 -19.36
C GLU A 690 -9.75 -4.27 -18.62
N LYS A 691 -9.61 -3.44 -17.59
CA LYS A 691 -8.43 -3.37 -16.71
C LYS A 691 -8.51 -4.31 -15.52
N ALA A 692 -9.59 -5.06 -15.33
CA ALA A 692 -9.68 -6.07 -14.28
C ALA A 692 -8.52 -7.07 -14.35
N ILE A 693 -8.03 -7.39 -15.56
CA ILE A 693 -6.85 -8.25 -15.79
C ILE A 693 -5.54 -7.75 -15.14
N LEU A 694 -5.47 -6.47 -14.74
CA LEU A 694 -4.31 -5.89 -14.06
C LEU A 694 -4.35 -6.11 -12.54
N CYS A 695 -5.47 -6.61 -12.00
CA CYS A 695 -5.68 -6.79 -10.57
C CYS A 695 -5.15 -8.14 -10.08
N ASN A 696 -4.97 -8.26 -8.77
CA ASN A 696 -4.35 -9.44 -8.15
C ASN A 696 -5.10 -9.88 -6.88
N LEU A 697 -5.44 -11.16 -6.79
CA LEU A 697 -6.10 -11.79 -5.63
C LEU A 697 -5.23 -11.65 -4.39
N PHE A 698 -3.92 -11.85 -4.58
CA PHE A 698 -2.90 -11.82 -3.55
C PHE A 698 -2.35 -10.43 -3.29
N GLU A 699 -2.77 -9.43 -4.07
CA GLU A 699 -2.43 -8.00 -4.03
C GLU A 699 -1.18 -7.67 -3.19
N PRO A 700 0.03 -7.61 -3.78
CA PRO A 700 1.18 -7.15 -3.03
C PRO A 700 0.93 -5.74 -2.52
N PHE A 701 1.59 -5.36 -1.42
CA PHE A 701 1.55 -3.99 -0.90
C PHE A 701 2.17 -3.01 -1.91
N ASP A 702 1.35 -2.52 -2.84
CA ASP A 702 1.78 -1.78 -4.02
C ASP A 702 1.30 -0.32 -3.97
N ILE A 703 1.88 0.41 -3.01
CA ILE A 703 1.75 1.85 -2.86
C ILE A 703 3.02 2.54 -3.38
N GLU A 704 2.85 3.67 -4.04
CA GLU A 704 3.96 4.55 -4.39
C GLU A 704 4.06 5.70 -3.38
N VAL A 705 5.22 5.85 -2.74
CA VAL A 705 5.49 6.84 -1.68
C VAL A 705 6.83 7.55 -1.92
N PRO A 706 7.11 8.70 -1.28
CA PRO A 706 8.41 9.36 -1.38
C PRO A 706 9.57 8.48 -0.91
N HIS A 707 10.78 8.77 -1.38
CA HIS A 707 11.99 8.16 -0.84
C HIS A 707 12.10 8.44 0.67
N ASP A 708 12.59 7.45 1.44
CA ASP A 708 12.64 7.51 2.91
C ASP A 708 11.29 7.89 3.58
N PHE A 709 10.16 7.51 2.99
CA PHE A 709 8.83 7.84 3.52
C PHE A 709 8.63 7.51 5.01
N HIS A 710 9.30 6.46 5.50
CA HIS A 710 9.29 6.10 6.92
C HIS A 710 9.77 7.24 7.85
N LEU A 711 10.63 8.15 7.38
CA LEU A 711 11.07 9.36 8.10
C LEU A 711 10.06 10.51 8.05
N MET A 712 9.11 10.46 7.11
CA MET A 712 8.03 11.44 6.94
C MET A 712 6.73 11.01 7.63
N ASN A 713 6.77 9.93 8.40
CA ASN A 713 5.62 9.32 9.04
C ASN A 713 5.81 9.30 10.57
N ASP A 714 4.80 9.75 11.33
CA ASP A 714 4.92 9.95 12.78
C ASP A 714 5.41 8.71 13.53
N GLY A 715 6.53 8.87 14.24
CA GLY A 715 7.18 7.80 15.01
C GLY A 715 7.61 6.58 14.18
N ARG A 716 7.48 6.62 12.85
CA ARG A 716 7.63 5.44 11.97
C ARG A 716 6.65 4.32 12.32
N HIS A 717 5.43 4.65 12.75
CA HIS A 717 4.35 3.68 13.00
C HIS A 717 3.33 3.71 11.85
N MET A 718 2.83 2.55 11.42
CA MET A 718 1.84 2.49 10.34
C MET A 718 0.70 1.53 10.68
N TYR A 719 -0.53 1.97 10.37
CA TYR A 719 -1.69 1.08 10.34
C TYR A 719 -2.02 0.66 8.93
N VAL A 720 -2.49 -0.59 8.77
CA VAL A 720 -2.96 -1.09 7.49
C VAL A 720 -4.27 -1.83 7.70
N ASN A 721 -5.30 -1.44 6.99
CA ASN A 721 -6.60 -2.09 7.05
C ASN A 721 -6.64 -3.37 6.20
N GLY A 722 -7.42 -4.34 6.69
CA GLY A 722 -7.60 -5.66 6.10
C GLY A 722 -7.38 -6.74 7.14
N SER A 723 -8.36 -7.59 7.43
CA SER A 723 -8.21 -8.59 8.50
C SER A 723 -7.12 -9.62 8.17
N ALA A 724 -6.20 -9.87 9.09
CA ALA A 724 -5.19 -10.92 8.98
C ALA A 724 -5.75 -12.35 9.15
N GLY A 725 -7.07 -12.50 9.36
CA GLY A 725 -7.71 -13.78 9.60
C GLY A 725 -7.70 -14.74 8.38
N SER A 726 -7.78 -14.19 7.16
CA SER A 726 -7.84 -14.98 5.92
C SER A 726 -6.43 -15.34 5.39
N GLU A 727 -6.27 -16.48 4.74
CA GLU A 727 -5.02 -16.89 4.10
C GLU A 727 -4.60 -15.92 2.98
N LEU A 728 -5.55 -15.43 2.17
CA LEU A 728 -5.27 -14.39 1.17
C LEU A 728 -4.67 -13.13 1.80
N TYR A 729 -5.24 -12.65 2.91
CA TYR A 729 -4.68 -11.49 3.59
C TYR A 729 -3.34 -11.77 4.26
N LYS A 730 -3.06 -13.00 4.71
CA LYS A 730 -1.73 -13.34 5.24
C LYS A 730 -0.66 -13.19 4.17
N ILE A 731 -0.94 -13.57 2.92
CA ILE A 731 -0.02 -13.34 1.79
C ILE A 731 0.23 -11.84 1.60
N LYS A 732 -0.84 -11.05 1.59
CA LYS A 732 -0.78 -9.58 1.51
C LYS A 732 0.07 -8.97 2.62
N TYR A 733 -0.18 -9.37 3.86
CA TYR A 733 0.57 -8.95 5.03
C TYR A 733 2.05 -9.36 4.97
N ALA A 734 2.39 -10.51 4.40
CA ALA A 734 3.79 -10.89 4.23
C ALA A 734 4.53 -9.96 3.25
N THR A 735 3.86 -9.50 2.19
CA THR A 735 4.43 -8.47 1.30
C THR A 735 4.52 -7.09 1.97
N LEU A 736 3.56 -6.76 2.83
CA LEU A 736 3.61 -5.54 3.66
C LEU A 736 4.78 -5.59 4.66
N ALA A 737 5.03 -6.75 5.26
CA ALA A 737 6.16 -6.95 6.18
C ALA A 737 7.50 -6.68 5.49
N GLU A 738 7.65 -7.14 4.24
CA GLU A 738 8.83 -6.85 3.41
C GLU A 738 9.01 -5.33 3.23
N PHE A 739 7.95 -4.61 2.85
CA PHE A 739 7.98 -3.16 2.67
C PHE A 739 8.31 -2.41 3.97
N LEU A 740 7.60 -2.71 5.05
CA LEU A 740 7.75 -2.03 6.34
C LEU A 740 9.13 -2.25 6.97
N TRP A 741 9.80 -3.32 6.60
CA TRP A 741 11.13 -3.64 7.07
C TRP A 741 12.22 -2.98 6.23
N ASN A 742 12.15 -3.10 4.90
CA ASN A 742 13.16 -2.57 3.99
C ASN A 742 12.54 -1.88 2.76
N THR A 743 12.07 -0.66 2.97
CA THR A 743 11.42 0.19 1.96
C THR A 743 12.31 0.43 0.74
N ASN A 744 13.62 0.66 0.93
CA ASN A 744 14.53 0.98 -0.17
C ASN A 744 14.79 -0.18 -1.13
N SER A 745 14.75 -1.43 -0.65
CA SER A 745 14.93 -2.61 -1.50
C SER A 745 13.61 -3.27 -1.91
N TYR A 746 12.47 -2.71 -1.48
CA TYR A 746 11.17 -3.33 -1.70
C TYR A 746 10.79 -3.31 -3.19
N ASN A 747 10.38 -4.47 -3.69
CA ASN A 747 9.76 -4.60 -5.00
C ASN A 747 8.49 -5.46 -4.85
N PRO A 748 7.30 -4.95 -5.19
CA PRO A 748 6.04 -5.62 -4.88
C PRO A 748 5.88 -6.97 -5.61
N GLU A 749 6.30 -7.04 -6.88
CA GLU A 749 6.26 -8.27 -7.67
C GLU A 749 7.19 -9.36 -7.10
N LEU A 750 8.44 -9.00 -6.76
CA LEU A 750 9.40 -9.91 -6.14
C LEU A 750 8.95 -10.34 -4.75
N ALA A 751 8.42 -9.42 -3.94
CA ALA A 751 7.91 -9.74 -2.62
C ALA A 751 6.76 -10.75 -2.68
N LEU A 752 5.79 -10.56 -3.58
CA LEU A 752 4.72 -11.53 -3.80
C LEU A 752 5.29 -12.89 -4.21
N TRP A 753 6.16 -12.91 -5.22
CA TRP A 753 6.75 -14.15 -5.72
C TRP A 753 7.49 -14.91 -4.62
N LYS A 754 8.33 -14.22 -3.84
CA LYS A 754 9.02 -14.79 -2.67
C LYS A 754 8.06 -15.41 -1.66
N VAL A 755 6.97 -14.72 -1.32
CA VAL A 755 5.95 -15.23 -0.38
C VAL A 755 5.32 -16.51 -0.92
N LEU A 756 4.90 -16.50 -2.19
CA LEU A 756 4.27 -17.67 -2.81
C LEU A 756 5.22 -18.86 -2.87
N VAL A 757 6.47 -18.66 -3.31
CA VAL A 757 7.49 -19.71 -3.36
C VAL A 757 7.81 -20.24 -1.97
N LYS A 758 8.00 -19.36 -0.98
CA LYS A 758 8.37 -19.78 0.39
C LYS A 758 7.26 -20.57 1.06
N TRP A 759 5.99 -20.20 0.87
CA TRP A 759 4.86 -20.82 1.59
C TRP A 759 4.27 -22.02 0.85
N TYR A 760 4.23 -21.98 -0.47
CA TYR A 760 3.55 -22.98 -1.29
C TYR A 760 4.49 -23.77 -2.21
N GLY A 761 5.75 -23.34 -2.36
CA GLY A 761 6.71 -23.93 -3.30
C GLY A 761 6.59 -23.33 -4.70
N GLU A 762 7.64 -23.51 -5.51
CA GLU A 762 7.78 -22.88 -6.83
C GLU A 762 6.68 -23.29 -7.82
N GLU A 763 6.36 -24.60 -7.88
CA GLU A 763 5.31 -25.13 -8.75
C GLU A 763 3.94 -24.53 -8.40
N ASN A 764 3.57 -24.54 -7.12
CA ASN A 764 2.29 -23.97 -6.68
C ASN A 764 2.27 -22.43 -6.79
N ALA A 765 3.41 -21.75 -6.63
CA ALA A 765 3.49 -20.31 -6.85
C ALA A 765 3.14 -19.94 -8.30
N ALA A 766 3.64 -20.70 -9.27
CA ALA A 766 3.28 -20.52 -10.68
C ALA A 766 1.79 -20.79 -10.92
N LEU A 767 1.24 -21.88 -10.37
CA LEU A 767 -0.19 -22.21 -10.46
C LEU A 767 -1.06 -21.09 -9.89
N LEU A 768 -0.71 -20.54 -8.72
CA LEU A 768 -1.47 -19.47 -8.08
C LEU A 768 -1.51 -18.20 -8.93
N ILE A 769 -0.41 -17.80 -9.57
CA ILE A 769 -0.41 -16.65 -10.49
C ILE A 769 -1.26 -16.93 -11.74
N ASP A 770 -1.25 -18.16 -12.24
CA ASP A 770 -2.06 -18.55 -13.39
C ASP A 770 -3.56 -18.61 -13.05
N ILE A 771 -3.91 -19.09 -11.85
CA ILE A 771 -5.26 -19.03 -11.26
C ILE A 771 -5.74 -17.58 -11.15
N ASN A 772 -4.90 -16.67 -10.63
CA ASN A 772 -5.19 -15.24 -10.58
C ASN A 772 -5.52 -14.67 -11.97
N ASN A 773 -4.68 -15.00 -12.96
CA ASN A 773 -4.89 -14.52 -14.33
C ASN A 773 -6.20 -15.05 -14.92
N SER A 774 -6.56 -16.31 -14.69
CA SER A 774 -7.84 -16.85 -15.14
C SER A 774 -9.02 -16.17 -14.42
N TYR A 775 -8.96 -16.05 -13.09
CA TYR A 775 -9.98 -15.39 -12.27
C TYR A 775 -10.34 -13.99 -12.79
N PHE A 776 -9.33 -13.14 -13.02
CA PHE A 776 -9.58 -11.76 -13.47
C PHE A 776 -10.00 -11.66 -14.94
N LYS A 777 -9.71 -12.66 -15.78
CA LYS A 777 -10.30 -12.74 -17.12
C LYS A 777 -11.78 -13.11 -17.09
N ILE A 778 -12.17 -14.09 -16.27
CA ILE A 778 -13.59 -14.45 -16.06
C ILE A 778 -14.36 -13.20 -15.59
N LEU A 779 -13.83 -12.56 -14.55
CA LEU A 779 -14.42 -11.33 -14.03
C LEU A 779 -14.48 -10.21 -15.07
N ARG A 780 -13.43 -10.01 -15.88
CA ARG A 780 -13.44 -9.02 -16.97
C ARG A 780 -14.65 -9.25 -17.89
N TYR A 781 -14.91 -10.49 -18.29
CA TYR A 781 -16.05 -10.78 -19.17
C TYR A 781 -17.39 -10.50 -18.49
N ILE A 782 -17.57 -10.92 -17.24
CA ILE A 782 -18.78 -10.62 -16.44
C ILE A 782 -19.02 -9.10 -16.38
N LEU A 783 -18.00 -8.33 -16.00
CA LEU A 783 -18.11 -6.88 -15.84
C LEU A 783 -18.34 -6.16 -17.18
N MET A 784 -17.78 -6.65 -18.28
CA MET A 784 -18.05 -6.11 -19.61
C MET A 784 -19.52 -6.27 -20.00
N SER A 785 -20.13 -7.42 -19.70
CA SER A 785 -21.57 -7.66 -19.94
C SER A 785 -22.45 -6.78 -19.04
N GLU A 786 -22.10 -6.63 -17.75
CA GLU A 786 -22.87 -5.82 -16.79
C GLU A 786 -22.84 -4.31 -17.10
N ILE A 787 -21.66 -3.76 -17.44
CA ILE A 787 -21.44 -2.29 -17.42
C ILE A 787 -21.57 -1.66 -18.79
N LYS A 788 -21.16 -2.37 -19.84
CA LYS A 788 -21.19 -1.81 -21.21
C LYS A 788 -22.49 -2.10 -21.94
N GLU A 789 -23.45 -2.76 -21.28
CA GLU A 789 -24.68 -3.27 -21.90
C GLU A 789 -24.34 -4.05 -23.18
N GLU A 790 -23.16 -4.70 -23.21
CA GLU A 790 -22.79 -5.58 -24.29
C GLU A 790 -23.63 -6.84 -24.17
N ASP A 791 -24.05 -7.38 -25.33
CA ASP A 791 -24.70 -8.68 -25.43
C ASP A 791 -23.97 -9.71 -24.53
N PRO A 792 -24.62 -10.22 -23.46
CA PRO A 792 -24.00 -11.15 -22.52
C PRO A 792 -23.40 -12.37 -23.24
N GLY A 793 -24.09 -12.87 -24.26
CA GLY A 793 -23.65 -13.98 -25.11
C GLY A 793 -22.37 -13.71 -25.94
N LYS A 794 -21.95 -12.45 -26.07
CA LYS A 794 -20.73 -12.06 -26.80
C LYS A 794 -19.47 -12.67 -26.19
N HIS A 795 -19.43 -12.83 -24.86
CA HIS A 795 -18.24 -13.28 -24.14
C HIS A 795 -18.36 -14.68 -23.55
N ASP A 796 -19.54 -15.29 -23.56
CA ASP A 796 -19.82 -16.60 -22.95
C ASP A 796 -18.77 -17.66 -23.26
N ARG A 797 -18.50 -17.94 -24.54
CA ARG A 797 -17.49 -18.96 -24.91
C ARG A 797 -16.09 -18.65 -24.38
N SER A 798 -15.77 -17.36 -24.24
CA SER A 798 -14.48 -16.94 -23.68
C SER A 798 -14.47 -17.10 -22.17
N ALA A 799 -15.58 -16.80 -21.49
CA ALA A 799 -15.74 -17.03 -20.05
C ALA A 799 -15.73 -18.53 -19.71
N GLU A 800 -16.51 -19.35 -20.41
CA GLU A 800 -16.55 -20.82 -20.24
C GLU A 800 -15.17 -21.45 -20.36
N LYS A 801 -14.39 -21.04 -21.37
CA LYS A 801 -13.02 -21.53 -21.57
C LYS A 801 -12.11 -21.17 -20.39
N GLU A 802 -12.18 -19.94 -19.89
CA GLU A 802 -11.34 -19.55 -18.75
C GLU A 802 -11.81 -20.22 -17.45
N ILE A 803 -13.11 -20.51 -17.29
CA ILE A 803 -13.64 -21.33 -16.18
C ILE A 803 -13.07 -22.76 -16.24
N GLU A 804 -13.03 -23.40 -17.41
CA GLU A 804 -12.44 -24.74 -17.57
C GLU A 804 -10.94 -24.74 -17.20
N GLU A 805 -10.20 -23.71 -17.64
CA GLU A 805 -8.80 -23.52 -17.27
C GLU A 805 -8.63 -23.30 -15.77
N PHE A 806 -9.45 -22.44 -15.16
CA PHE A 806 -9.43 -22.17 -13.72
C PHE A 806 -9.63 -23.46 -12.92
N ASN A 807 -10.66 -24.23 -13.26
CA ASN A 807 -10.97 -25.50 -12.62
C ASN A 807 -9.82 -26.51 -12.75
N THR A 808 -9.19 -26.57 -13.92
CA THR A 808 -8.02 -27.43 -14.15
C THR A 808 -6.85 -27.06 -13.25
N LEU A 809 -6.54 -25.76 -13.14
CA LEU A 809 -5.48 -25.25 -12.27
C LEU A 809 -5.78 -25.49 -10.79
N MET A 810 -7.03 -25.32 -10.36
CA MET A 810 -7.46 -25.58 -8.98
C MET A 810 -7.35 -27.05 -8.60
N LEU A 811 -7.68 -27.97 -9.52
CA LEU A 811 -7.49 -29.41 -9.31
C LEU A 811 -6.01 -29.78 -9.12
N GLU A 812 -5.10 -29.12 -9.83
CA GLU A 812 -3.66 -29.30 -9.65
C GLU A 812 -3.21 -28.76 -8.30
N LEU A 813 -3.58 -27.53 -7.96
CA LEU A 813 -3.22 -26.85 -6.71
C LEU A 813 -3.62 -27.68 -5.48
N LYS A 814 -4.79 -28.32 -5.54
CA LYS A 814 -5.34 -29.15 -4.45
C LYS A 814 -4.60 -30.45 -4.17
N LYS A 815 -3.68 -30.87 -5.06
CA LYS A 815 -2.85 -32.06 -4.80
C LYS A 815 -1.84 -31.84 -3.68
N ASP A 816 -1.54 -30.59 -3.35
CA ASP A 816 -0.63 -30.22 -2.28
C ASP A 816 -1.39 -29.77 -1.03
N ASN A 817 -1.17 -30.46 0.09
CA ASN A 817 -1.82 -30.16 1.37
C ASN A 817 -1.42 -28.78 1.94
N ARG A 818 -0.31 -28.18 1.47
CA ARG A 818 0.07 -26.80 1.85
C ARG A 818 -0.94 -25.78 1.34
N CYS A 819 -1.65 -26.08 0.26
CA CYS A 819 -2.56 -25.17 -0.41
C CYS A 819 -4.01 -25.28 0.08
N THR A 820 -4.37 -26.28 0.89
CA THR A 820 -5.78 -26.62 1.21
C THR A 820 -6.61 -25.41 1.67
N LYS A 821 -6.16 -24.69 2.71
CA LYS A 821 -6.91 -23.53 3.23
C LYS A 821 -7.04 -22.39 2.23
N LEU A 822 -5.97 -22.12 1.48
CA LEU A 822 -5.99 -21.06 0.46
C LEU A 822 -6.90 -21.45 -0.71
N ALA A 823 -6.85 -22.72 -1.13
CA ALA A 823 -7.71 -23.24 -2.19
C ALA A 823 -9.19 -23.13 -1.79
N GLU A 824 -9.55 -23.47 -0.56
CA GLU A 824 -10.92 -23.29 -0.03
C GLU A 824 -11.38 -21.83 -0.08
N GLU A 825 -10.52 -20.87 0.27
CA GLU A 825 -10.84 -19.43 0.14
C GLU A 825 -11.05 -19.02 -1.33
N ILE A 826 -10.19 -19.49 -2.24
CA ILE A 826 -10.27 -19.18 -3.68
C ILE A 826 -11.54 -19.78 -4.30
N GLU A 827 -11.93 -21.00 -3.96
CA GLU A 827 -13.17 -21.62 -4.45
C GLU A 827 -14.41 -20.86 -4.00
N ASN A 828 -14.44 -20.39 -2.75
CA ASN A 828 -15.54 -19.56 -2.28
C ASN A 828 -15.65 -18.23 -3.06
N MET A 829 -14.54 -17.72 -3.61
CA MET A 829 -14.55 -16.55 -4.48
C MET A 829 -15.01 -16.90 -5.91
N GLU A 830 -14.65 -18.07 -6.42
CA GLU A 830 -15.13 -18.58 -7.71
C GLU A 830 -16.65 -18.79 -7.69
N LEU A 831 -17.19 -19.44 -6.66
CA LEU A 831 -18.63 -19.67 -6.52
C LEU A 831 -19.44 -18.37 -6.65
N LYS A 832 -18.94 -17.27 -6.08
CA LYS A 832 -19.57 -15.94 -6.23
C LYS A 832 -19.52 -15.41 -7.67
N LEU A 833 -18.47 -15.73 -8.44
CA LEU A 833 -18.41 -15.37 -9.86
C LEU A 833 -19.38 -16.21 -10.69
N GLU A 834 -19.48 -17.52 -10.40
CA GLU A 834 -20.44 -18.41 -11.07
C GLU A 834 -21.89 -18.01 -10.79
N GLU A 835 -22.20 -17.62 -9.55
CA GLU A 835 -23.51 -17.08 -9.17
C GLU A 835 -23.85 -15.81 -9.97
N ARG A 836 -22.88 -14.88 -10.13
CA ARG A 836 -23.07 -13.66 -10.94
C ARG A 836 -23.25 -13.97 -12.42
N LEU A 837 -22.44 -14.87 -12.96
CA LEU A 837 -22.54 -15.27 -14.37
C LEU A 837 -23.89 -15.95 -14.66
N SER A 838 -24.34 -16.84 -13.76
CA SER A 838 -25.63 -17.50 -13.87
C SER A 838 -26.79 -16.50 -13.79
N ALA A 839 -26.68 -15.46 -12.95
CA ALA A 839 -27.70 -14.42 -12.87
C ALA A 839 -27.86 -13.67 -14.21
N LEU A 840 -26.75 -13.35 -14.88
CA LEU A 840 -26.76 -12.67 -16.19
C LEU A 840 -27.42 -13.52 -17.29
N GLN A 841 -27.13 -14.83 -17.31
CA GLN A 841 -27.71 -15.75 -18.31
C GLN A 841 -29.22 -15.93 -18.12
N ASN A 842 -29.70 -15.94 -16.87
CA ASN A 842 -31.13 -16.05 -16.58
C ASN A 842 -31.93 -14.78 -16.91
N GLU A 843 -31.32 -13.59 -16.79
CA GLU A 843 -31.96 -12.32 -17.21
C GLU A 843 -32.19 -12.29 -18.75
N GLU A 844 -31.30 -12.91 -19.53
CA GLU A 844 -31.44 -13.03 -20.98
C GLU A 844 -32.62 -13.94 -21.37
N ASP A 845 -32.73 -15.11 -20.74
CA ASP A 845 -33.81 -16.09 -20.98
C ASP A 845 -35.21 -15.55 -20.64
N GLU A 846 -35.34 -14.68 -19.63
CA GLU A 846 -36.60 -14.00 -19.32
C GLU A 846 -36.93 -12.88 -20.32
N SER A 847 -35.93 -12.15 -20.82
CA SER A 847 -36.10 -11.09 -21.82
C SER A 847 -36.52 -11.63 -23.20
N ASP A 848 -35.99 -12.79 -23.59
CA ASP A 848 -36.34 -13.48 -24.85
C ASP A 848 -37.73 -14.15 -24.80
N GLN A 849 -38.22 -14.52 -23.61
CA GLN A 849 -39.57 -15.04 -23.42
C GLN A 849 -40.66 -13.96 -23.50
N ASP A 850 -40.38 -12.72 -23.08
CA ASP A 850 -41.31 -11.59 -23.23
C ASP A 850 -41.28 -11.00 -24.65
N GLY A 851 -40.14 -11.07 -25.36
CA GLY A 851 -40.04 -10.74 -26.79
C GLY A 851 -40.88 -11.65 -27.69
N ASN A 852 -41.01 -12.94 -27.36
CA ASN A 852 -41.84 -13.91 -28.09
C ASN A 852 -43.34 -13.88 -27.71
N ARG A 853 -43.75 -13.04 -26.75
CA ARG A 853 -45.17 -12.76 -26.48
C ARG A 853 -45.72 -11.54 -27.24
N GLN A 854 -44.86 -10.84 -28.00
CA GLN A 854 -45.27 -9.81 -28.96
C GLN A 854 -44.85 -10.16 -30.40
N ILE A 855 -45.30 -11.31 -30.91
CA ILE A 855 -45.49 -11.55 -32.36
C ILE A 855 -46.85 -12.19 -32.60
#